data_AF-R7HRK1-F1
#
_entry.id   AF-R7HRK1-F1
#
_cell.length_a   1.000
_cell.length_b   1.000
_cell.length_c   1.000
_cell.angle_alpha   90.00
_cell.angle_beta   90.00
_cell.angle_gamma   90.00
#
_symmetry.space_group_name_H-M   'P 1'
#
loop_
_entity.id
_entity.type
_entity.pdbx_description
1 polymer ?
#
loop_
_entity_poly.entity_id
_entity_poly.type
_entity_poly.pdbx_seq_one_letter_code
_entity_poly.pdbx_strand_id
1 'polypeptide(L)'
;MGRNFIYTSSWHEGDVVEITTNSTIEQITPIVPRVHIVVGKDVHVDFNVGFTFADGTVIEIKEGGCLEVTSNVTIGKNCRIYAGSEALSLLEKKSLTIGQNSVLHLQRHSVIGSGTLVGDFAQIEAPLVEIFGSKVKVEGDWLNDRVYPQWFGAVAYKSCGEASAASSVCSADAIERAVRMAVYGEVFIPRGYYRIARTIKLPFGVNIRGASSVEWDYDGVTKYGTVLVSAFDYEGLKSRLQGVDDNCESCKENNYLIEINVQWVVIVENPEDDAEKWKKIIVPRSEIEYTTRETSIKNLRLRNSSLPLLKDIGREQAYLMYGILSGASLNMDGVTFQHFGQALRFTDNYIDNKCVVNCTMSEYWDAYMLNQDEAHKPYAFNMGFLGDALMFAHNGVSGFVNKGLLVNNCGGAMICDNIITAESKIRQSKAVDFSSNHLERGTILKIEDSEVTMRSNYFWLGQEPVVQISGADGSVVSMDGDAFRFYDSAFYMSQSDFEKTKDDNGAAYRINADIALDRQSKLNLSNVYRYWGGEGFSSMLTCGVHVCEWMDDGSFGEVLDVFKRFSYALSRNCQISTGFKANMHFEESGLMDVPDPRPYGMLNAGVAWVLMYDTGETDNEGNKKYEKDVGTYTYECQLLLDSKRGIGWTYDDKQTMRNLPIWNGDGFVDEVTVRDEFSVSYIDDKQEKTRSVVKGVLIALPCVYGVVRIKRMKSTGDDCRYVDVPVCGAKFLYDNGVSVCGFPWQDYTHNDEITLNKGVDSVEISASRAKLYANQSVFKNLKSEDVVYKLGDKYTLIDNNK
;
A
#
# COMPACT_ATOMS: atom_id res chain seq x y z
N MET A 1 -48.87 -37.16 -34.22
CA MET A 1 -48.51 -38.54 -33.81
C MET A 1 -48.61 -38.57 -32.29
N GLY A 2 -49.30 -39.56 -31.73
CA GLY A 2 -49.69 -39.57 -30.31
C GLY A 2 -48.49 -39.77 -29.38
N ARG A 3 -48.49 -39.05 -28.25
CA ARG A 3 -47.62 -39.36 -27.10
C ARG A 3 -48.15 -40.63 -26.43
N ASN A 4 -47.25 -41.52 -26.02
CA ASN A 4 -47.60 -42.67 -25.19
C ASN A 4 -47.75 -42.24 -23.72
N PHE A 5 -48.61 -42.90 -22.97
CA PHE A 5 -48.77 -42.67 -21.53
C PHE A 5 -48.19 -43.87 -20.76
N ILE A 6 -47.29 -43.61 -19.81
CA ILE A 6 -46.67 -44.64 -18.98
C ILE A 6 -47.17 -44.47 -17.55
N TYR A 7 -47.85 -45.50 -17.04
CA TYR A 7 -48.41 -45.50 -15.68
C TYR A 7 -47.43 -46.14 -14.69
N THR A 8 -47.01 -45.35 -13.70
CA THR A 8 -46.08 -45.79 -12.64
C THR A 8 -46.64 -46.89 -11.73
N SER A 9 -47.95 -47.15 -11.74
CA SER A 9 -48.58 -48.26 -11.00
C SER A 9 -48.10 -49.64 -11.43
N SER A 10 -47.47 -49.74 -12.60
CA SER A 10 -46.90 -50.98 -13.13
C SER A 10 -45.43 -51.20 -12.73
N TRP A 11 -44.79 -50.24 -12.05
CA TRP A 11 -43.38 -50.31 -11.70
C TRP A 11 -43.21 -50.95 -10.33
N HIS A 12 -42.19 -51.78 -10.20
CA HIS A 12 -41.82 -52.47 -8.97
C HIS A 12 -40.41 -52.06 -8.52
N GLU A 13 -40.16 -52.30 -7.24
CA GLU A 13 -38.86 -52.05 -6.61
C GLU A 13 -37.74 -52.84 -7.33
N GLY A 14 -36.75 -52.11 -7.86
CA GLY A 14 -35.59 -52.65 -8.59
C GLY A 14 -35.77 -52.77 -10.10
N ASP A 15 -36.91 -52.35 -10.65
CA ASP A 15 -37.15 -52.43 -12.09
C ASP A 15 -36.17 -51.56 -12.90
N VAL A 16 -35.81 -52.04 -14.09
CA VAL A 16 -35.16 -51.23 -15.13
C VAL A 16 -36.23 -50.84 -16.15
N VAL A 17 -36.56 -49.55 -16.22
CA VAL A 17 -37.61 -49.00 -17.07
C VAL A 17 -36.97 -48.26 -18.24
N GLU A 18 -36.91 -48.90 -19.40
CA GLU A 18 -36.39 -48.29 -20.63
C GLU A 18 -37.54 -47.68 -21.46
N ILE A 19 -37.44 -46.38 -21.73
CA ILE A 19 -38.45 -45.61 -22.48
C ILE A 19 -37.90 -45.33 -23.88
N THR A 20 -38.44 -46.01 -24.89
CA THR A 20 -37.93 -45.95 -26.28
C THR A 20 -38.77 -45.10 -27.23
N THR A 21 -39.83 -44.46 -26.73
CA THR A 21 -40.75 -43.62 -27.54
C THR A 21 -41.20 -42.40 -26.74
N ASN A 22 -41.52 -41.30 -27.42
CA ASN A 22 -42.01 -40.08 -26.75
C ASN A 22 -43.22 -40.37 -25.86
N SER A 23 -43.09 -40.07 -24.57
CA SER A 23 -44.04 -40.51 -23.57
C SER A 23 -44.30 -39.45 -22.50
N THR A 24 -45.49 -39.47 -21.92
CA THR A 24 -45.83 -38.76 -20.69
C THR A 24 -45.93 -39.77 -19.56
N ILE A 25 -45.15 -39.58 -18.49
CA ILE A 25 -45.29 -40.39 -17.29
C ILE A 25 -46.47 -39.85 -16.50
N GLU A 26 -47.47 -40.71 -16.29
CA GLU A 26 -48.62 -40.47 -15.43
C GLU A 26 -48.44 -41.20 -14.11
N GLN A 27 -48.55 -40.42 -13.04
CA GLN A 27 -48.42 -40.96 -11.69
C GLN A 27 -49.80 -41.23 -11.09
N ILE A 28 -49.96 -42.40 -10.48
CA ILE A 28 -51.18 -42.78 -9.73
C ILE A 28 -50.93 -42.78 -8.22
N THR A 29 -49.69 -42.99 -7.77
CA THR A 29 -49.28 -43.03 -6.35
C THR A 29 -48.24 -41.96 -6.05
N PRO A 30 -48.25 -41.24 -4.91
CA PRO A 30 -47.37 -40.07 -4.69
C PRO A 30 -45.86 -40.31 -4.77
N ILE A 31 -45.41 -41.54 -4.52
CA ILE A 31 -44.00 -41.95 -4.54
C ILE A 31 -43.83 -43.06 -5.58
N VAL A 32 -42.88 -42.89 -6.49
CA VAL A 32 -42.44 -43.93 -7.44
C VAL A 32 -41.45 -44.85 -6.72
N PRO A 33 -41.56 -46.20 -6.84
CA PRO A 33 -40.60 -47.13 -6.22
C PRO A 33 -39.18 -46.92 -6.77
N ARG A 34 -38.16 -47.49 -6.11
CA ARG A 34 -36.78 -47.35 -6.56
C ARG A 34 -36.60 -48.10 -7.87
N VAL A 35 -36.20 -47.38 -8.92
CA VAL A 35 -36.06 -47.92 -10.27
C VAL A 35 -34.78 -47.41 -10.94
N HIS A 36 -34.38 -48.06 -12.03
CA HIS A 36 -33.41 -47.55 -12.98
C HIS A 36 -34.15 -47.12 -14.26
N ILE A 37 -34.32 -45.83 -14.46
CA ILE A 37 -35.00 -45.28 -15.64
C ILE A 37 -33.98 -44.95 -16.71
N VAL A 38 -34.22 -45.46 -17.91
CA VAL A 38 -33.40 -45.15 -19.08
C VAL A 38 -34.28 -44.44 -20.11
N VAL A 39 -34.04 -43.14 -20.32
CA VAL A 39 -34.65 -42.40 -21.43
C VAL A 39 -33.82 -42.68 -22.68
N GLY A 40 -34.45 -43.32 -23.66
CA GLY A 40 -33.81 -43.77 -24.89
C GLY A 40 -33.30 -42.63 -25.78
N LYS A 41 -32.55 -43.02 -26.82
CA LYS A 41 -31.96 -42.07 -27.77
C LYS A 41 -33.06 -41.31 -28.52
N ASP A 42 -32.94 -39.98 -28.60
CA ASP A 42 -33.91 -39.09 -29.27
C ASP A 42 -35.35 -39.19 -28.72
N VAL A 43 -35.51 -39.63 -27.46
CA VAL A 43 -36.79 -39.81 -26.79
C VAL A 43 -37.10 -38.64 -25.86
N HIS A 44 -38.29 -38.08 -26.00
CA HIS A 44 -38.80 -37.03 -25.14
C HIS A 44 -39.78 -37.58 -24.10
N VAL A 45 -39.47 -37.38 -22.82
CA VAL A 45 -40.30 -37.80 -21.69
C VAL A 45 -40.71 -36.59 -20.87
N ASP A 46 -42.00 -36.43 -20.58
CA ASP A 46 -42.50 -35.38 -19.68
C ASP A 46 -43.38 -35.92 -18.55
N PHE A 47 -43.73 -35.05 -17.61
CA PHE A 47 -44.43 -35.41 -16.38
C PHE A 47 -45.78 -34.70 -16.24
N ASN A 48 -46.89 -35.45 -16.20
CA ASN A 48 -48.22 -34.82 -16.16
C ASN A 48 -48.52 -34.13 -14.80
N VAL A 49 -48.02 -34.71 -13.69
CA VAL A 49 -48.28 -34.26 -12.32
C VAL A 49 -47.00 -34.20 -11.50
N GLY A 50 -47.00 -33.50 -10.38
CA GLY A 50 -45.83 -33.41 -9.51
C GLY A 50 -45.67 -34.67 -8.65
N PHE A 51 -44.42 -35.12 -8.44
CA PHE A 51 -44.16 -36.37 -7.73
C PHE A 51 -42.75 -36.57 -7.19
N THR A 52 -42.53 -37.66 -6.43
CA THR A 52 -41.23 -38.03 -5.87
C THR A 52 -40.75 -39.40 -6.35
N PHE A 53 -39.51 -39.51 -6.84
CA PHE A 53 -38.80 -40.78 -7.00
C PHE A 53 -38.26 -41.27 -5.64
N ALA A 54 -38.36 -42.57 -5.36
CA ALA A 54 -37.79 -43.15 -4.16
C ALA A 54 -36.26 -43.03 -4.10
N ASP A 55 -35.74 -43.18 -2.89
CA ASP A 55 -34.30 -43.20 -2.61
C ASP A 55 -33.58 -44.31 -3.41
N GLY A 56 -32.35 -44.03 -3.85
CA GLY A 56 -31.53 -44.98 -4.60
C GLY A 56 -31.91 -45.14 -6.07
N THR A 57 -32.81 -44.29 -6.59
CA THR A 57 -33.21 -44.29 -8.01
C THR A 57 -32.03 -43.88 -8.90
N VAL A 58 -31.92 -44.53 -10.06
CA VAL A 58 -30.95 -44.16 -11.11
C VAL A 58 -31.71 -43.65 -12.33
N ILE A 59 -31.33 -42.50 -12.87
CA ILE A 59 -31.90 -41.94 -14.10
C ILE A 59 -30.77 -41.78 -15.10
N GLU A 60 -30.88 -42.42 -16.25
CA GLU A 60 -29.94 -42.30 -17.35
C GLU A 60 -30.66 -41.75 -18.59
N ILE A 61 -30.17 -40.63 -19.11
CA ILE A 61 -30.72 -39.99 -20.31
C ILE A 61 -29.70 -40.18 -21.43
N LYS A 62 -30.05 -41.04 -22.39
CA LYS A 62 -29.18 -41.36 -23.53
C LYS A 62 -29.10 -40.15 -24.48
N GLU A 63 -28.13 -40.21 -25.39
CA GLU A 63 -27.87 -39.15 -26.39
C GLU A 63 -29.15 -38.70 -27.11
N GLY A 64 -29.40 -37.38 -27.18
CA GLY A 64 -30.60 -36.82 -27.80
C GLY A 64 -31.91 -37.04 -27.04
N GLY A 65 -31.92 -37.86 -25.97
CA GLY A 65 -33.04 -38.01 -25.07
C GLY A 65 -33.24 -36.76 -24.21
N CYS A 66 -34.48 -36.49 -23.81
CA CYS A 66 -34.85 -35.34 -23.00
C CYS A 66 -35.89 -35.72 -21.95
N LEU A 67 -35.64 -35.28 -20.71
CA LEU A 67 -36.58 -35.31 -19.61
C LEU A 67 -37.09 -33.89 -19.34
N GLU A 68 -38.33 -33.63 -19.73
CA GLU A 68 -38.99 -32.34 -19.56
C GLU A 68 -39.76 -32.28 -18.24
N VAL A 69 -39.35 -31.36 -17.37
CA VAL A 69 -39.94 -31.11 -16.06
C VAL A 69 -41.08 -30.10 -16.21
N THR A 70 -42.24 -30.62 -16.59
CA THR A 70 -43.51 -29.89 -16.77
C THR A 70 -44.30 -29.71 -15.46
N SER A 71 -43.89 -30.38 -14.39
CA SER A 71 -44.47 -30.34 -13.03
C SER A 71 -43.35 -30.27 -11.97
N ASN A 72 -43.69 -30.08 -10.69
CA ASN A 72 -42.66 -30.11 -9.63
C ASN A 72 -42.29 -31.56 -9.32
N VAL A 73 -41.02 -31.91 -9.53
CA VAL A 73 -40.52 -33.28 -9.36
C VAL A 73 -39.41 -33.31 -8.32
N THR A 74 -39.45 -34.29 -7.43
CA THR A 74 -38.40 -34.56 -6.45
C THR A 74 -37.75 -35.90 -6.77
N ILE A 75 -36.42 -35.92 -6.80
CA ILE A 75 -35.62 -37.15 -6.81
C ILE A 75 -35.21 -37.41 -5.36
N GLY A 76 -35.44 -38.64 -4.87
CA GLY A 76 -35.13 -39.04 -3.51
C GLY A 76 -33.63 -39.00 -3.17
N LYS A 77 -33.26 -39.56 -2.02
CA LYS A 77 -31.89 -39.56 -1.51
C LYS A 77 -31.03 -40.62 -2.17
N ASN A 78 -29.71 -40.45 -2.15
CA ASN A 78 -28.73 -41.43 -2.66
C ASN A 78 -28.96 -41.84 -4.12
N CYS A 79 -29.50 -40.94 -4.95
CA CYS A 79 -29.81 -41.19 -6.35
C CYS A 79 -28.63 -40.83 -7.26
N ARG A 80 -28.66 -41.35 -8.50
CA ARG A 80 -27.69 -40.97 -9.55
C ARG A 80 -28.40 -40.57 -10.81
N ILE A 81 -28.00 -39.45 -11.39
CA ILE A 81 -28.58 -38.91 -12.62
C ILE A 81 -27.45 -38.71 -13.62
N TYR A 82 -27.58 -39.33 -14.80
CA TYR A 82 -26.66 -39.19 -15.92
C TYR A 82 -27.36 -38.44 -17.03
N ALA A 83 -26.98 -37.18 -17.25
CA ALA A 83 -27.61 -36.30 -18.22
C ALA A 83 -26.58 -35.87 -19.27
N GLY A 84 -26.81 -36.28 -20.53
CA GLY A 84 -26.05 -35.81 -21.70
C GLY A 84 -26.40 -34.35 -22.06
N SER A 85 -26.02 -33.93 -23.27
CA SER A 85 -26.41 -32.60 -23.79
C SER A 85 -27.93 -32.49 -23.93
N GLU A 86 -28.50 -31.35 -23.51
CA GLU A 86 -29.94 -31.03 -23.59
C GLU A 86 -30.88 -32.06 -22.92
N ALA A 87 -30.34 -32.85 -22.00
CA ALA A 87 -31.04 -33.97 -21.40
C ALA A 87 -32.13 -33.58 -20.38
N LEU A 88 -32.00 -32.42 -19.71
CA LEU A 88 -32.96 -31.94 -18.72
C LEU A 88 -33.56 -30.60 -19.18
N SER A 89 -34.87 -30.57 -19.44
CA SER A 89 -35.59 -29.34 -19.80
C SER A 89 -36.50 -28.90 -18.67
N LEU A 90 -36.25 -27.73 -18.08
CA LEU A 90 -37.00 -27.23 -16.92
C LEU A 90 -38.00 -26.14 -17.35
N LEU A 91 -39.30 -26.42 -17.23
CA LEU A 91 -40.35 -25.46 -17.57
C LEU A 91 -40.44 -24.32 -16.54
N GLU A 92 -40.81 -23.13 -16.99
CA GLU A 92 -40.95 -21.95 -16.12
C GLU A 92 -41.83 -22.22 -14.89
N LYS A 93 -41.40 -21.74 -13.72
CA LYS A 93 -42.07 -21.92 -12.41
C LYS A 93 -42.18 -23.38 -11.95
N LYS A 94 -41.51 -24.33 -12.62
CA LYS A 94 -41.40 -25.72 -12.18
C LYS A 94 -40.03 -25.99 -11.61
N SER A 95 -39.98 -26.92 -10.65
CA SER A 95 -38.75 -27.29 -9.95
C SER A 95 -38.43 -28.76 -10.11
N LEU A 96 -37.14 -29.06 -10.32
CA LEU A 96 -36.57 -30.38 -10.12
C LEU A 96 -35.70 -30.35 -8.85
N THR A 97 -36.14 -31.03 -7.80
CA THR A 97 -35.41 -31.12 -6.53
C THR A 97 -34.61 -32.41 -6.48
N ILE A 98 -33.32 -32.32 -6.16
CA ILE A 98 -32.42 -33.45 -6.02
C ILE A 98 -32.14 -33.69 -4.54
N GLY A 99 -32.55 -34.84 -4.02
CA GLY A 99 -32.41 -35.20 -2.62
C GLY A 99 -30.97 -35.52 -2.18
N GLN A 100 -30.79 -35.55 -0.87
CA GLN A 100 -29.52 -35.71 -0.15
C GLN A 100 -28.64 -36.86 -0.67
N ASN A 101 -27.32 -36.63 -0.70
CA ASN A 101 -26.30 -37.59 -1.14
C ASN A 101 -26.48 -38.11 -2.58
N SER A 102 -27.24 -37.40 -3.40
CA SER A 102 -27.40 -37.73 -4.82
C SER A 102 -26.38 -36.99 -5.68
N VAL A 103 -26.01 -37.60 -6.81
CA VAL A 103 -25.03 -37.04 -7.75
C VAL A 103 -25.65 -36.85 -9.12
N LEU A 104 -25.53 -35.63 -9.65
CA LEU A 104 -25.84 -35.27 -11.04
C LEU A 104 -24.56 -35.25 -11.87
N HIS A 105 -24.43 -36.21 -12.78
CA HIS A 105 -23.38 -36.22 -13.79
C HIS A 105 -23.88 -35.47 -15.03
N LEU A 106 -23.35 -34.26 -15.23
CA LEU A 106 -23.76 -33.36 -16.31
C LEU A 106 -22.65 -33.22 -17.36
N GLN A 107 -23.06 -33.00 -18.59
CA GLN A 107 -22.22 -32.68 -19.75
C GLN A 107 -22.52 -31.25 -20.23
N ARG A 108 -21.94 -30.88 -21.37
CA ARG A 108 -22.16 -29.57 -21.99
C ARG A 108 -23.66 -29.36 -22.29
N HIS A 109 -24.20 -28.22 -21.88
CA HIS A 109 -25.59 -27.80 -22.06
C HIS A 109 -26.63 -28.83 -21.58
N SER A 110 -26.34 -29.59 -20.52
CA SER A 110 -27.25 -30.63 -20.03
C SER A 110 -28.59 -30.13 -19.52
N VAL A 111 -28.65 -28.92 -18.94
CA VAL A 111 -29.86 -28.39 -18.31
C VAL A 111 -30.29 -27.11 -19.01
N ILE A 112 -31.49 -27.13 -19.58
CA ILE A 112 -32.06 -26.04 -20.37
C ILE A 112 -33.43 -25.59 -19.81
N GLY A 113 -33.99 -24.52 -20.38
CA GLY A 113 -35.28 -23.98 -19.98
C GLY A 113 -35.17 -22.79 -19.02
N SER A 114 -36.24 -22.53 -18.27
CA SER A 114 -36.40 -21.37 -17.38
C SER A 114 -36.95 -21.73 -15.98
N GLY A 115 -37.05 -23.03 -15.69
CA GLY A 115 -37.39 -23.55 -14.37
C GLY A 115 -36.22 -23.52 -13.39
N THR A 116 -36.43 -24.17 -12.24
CA THR A 116 -35.48 -24.20 -11.13
C THR A 116 -34.95 -25.61 -10.89
N LEU A 117 -33.63 -25.76 -10.79
CA LEU A 117 -32.98 -26.95 -10.25
C LEU A 117 -32.62 -26.68 -8.78
N VAL A 118 -33.09 -27.53 -7.87
CA VAL A 118 -32.91 -27.36 -6.42
C VAL A 118 -32.07 -28.50 -5.86
N GLY A 119 -30.96 -28.18 -5.20
CA GLY A 119 -30.19 -29.14 -4.40
C GLY A 119 -30.72 -29.23 -2.96
N ASP A 120 -30.85 -30.43 -2.42
CA ASP A 120 -31.05 -30.68 -0.99
C ASP A 120 -29.87 -31.51 -0.50
N PHE A 121 -28.71 -30.85 -0.30
CA PHE A 121 -27.42 -31.49 -0.07
C PHE A 121 -27.05 -32.52 -1.14
N ALA A 122 -27.18 -32.11 -2.40
CA ALA A 122 -26.81 -32.90 -3.58
C ALA A 122 -25.50 -32.39 -4.21
N GLN A 123 -24.88 -33.18 -5.08
CA GLN A 123 -23.61 -32.85 -5.73
C GLN A 123 -23.74 -32.85 -7.26
N ILE A 124 -23.03 -31.93 -7.92
CA ILE A 124 -22.82 -31.94 -9.37
C ILE A 124 -21.40 -32.39 -9.72
N GLU A 125 -21.29 -33.30 -10.68
CA GLU A 125 -20.05 -33.65 -11.36
C GLU A 125 -20.16 -33.28 -12.83
N ALA A 126 -19.32 -32.34 -13.28
CA ALA A 126 -19.40 -31.81 -14.64
C ALA A 126 -18.03 -31.31 -15.14
N PRO A 127 -17.78 -31.35 -16.47
CA PRO A 127 -16.62 -30.70 -17.07
C PRO A 127 -16.67 -29.17 -16.92
N LEU A 128 -15.53 -28.50 -17.16
CA LEU A 128 -15.41 -27.03 -17.14
C LEU A 128 -15.97 -26.39 -18.41
N VAL A 129 -17.27 -26.56 -18.64
CA VAL A 129 -18.04 -26.03 -19.77
C VAL A 129 -19.40 -25.54 -19.29
N GLU A 130 -20.12 -24.79 -20.12
CA GLU A 130 -21.49 -24.39 -19.82
C GLU A 130 -22.39 -25.63 -19.74
N ILE A 131 -23.04 -25.82 -18.60
CA ILE A 131 -23.95 -26.95 -18.34
C ILE A 131 -25.38 -26.48 -18.08
N PHE A 132 -25.54 -25.23 -17.62
CA PHE A 132 -26.82 -24.59 -17.39
C PHE A 132 -27.11 -23.54 -18.46
N GLY A 133 -28.30 -23.61 -19.07
CA GLY A 133 -28.82 -22.52 -19.88
C GLY A 133 -28.93 -21.22 -19.07
N SER A 134 -28.83 -20.09 -19.78
CA SER A 134 -28.81 -18.75 -19.18
C SER A 134 -30.03 -18.39 -18.32
N LYS A 135 -31.18 -19.03 -18.57
CA LYS A 135 -32.45 -18.79 -17.86
C LYS A 135 -32.74 -19.78 -16.74
N VAL A 136 -31.94 -20.85 -16.60
CA VAL A 136 -32.12 -21.85 -15.56
C VAL A 136 -31.74 -21.27 -14.21
N LYS A 137 -32.63 -21.41 -13.22
CA LYS A 137 -32.35 -21.06 -11.83
C LYS A 137 -31.74 -22.25 -11.11
N VAL A 138 -30.68 -22.03 -10.36
CA VAL A 138 -30.02 -23.05 -9.54
C VAL A 138 -30.06 -22.57 -8.11
N GLU A 139 -30.76 -23.31 -7.26
CA GLU A 139 -31.09 -22.95 -5.88
C GLU A 139 -30.87 -24.15 -4.95
N GLY A 140 -31.06 -23.94 -3.64
CA GLY A 140 -30.90 -24.97 -2.63
C GLY A 140 -29.46 -25.18 -2.17
N ASP A 141 -29.26 -26.20 -1.34
CA ASP A 141 -27.99 -26.52 -0.70
C ASP A 141 -27.22 -27.56 -1.54
N TRP A 142 -26.06 -27.17 -2.04
CA TRP A 142 -25.19 -28.04 -2.84
C TRP A 142 -23.93 -28.44 -2.06
N LEU A 143 -23.55 -29.72 -2.11
CA LEU A 143 -22.35 -30.28 -1.47
C LEU A 143 -21.08 -30.09 -2.31
N ASN A 144 -21.10 -29.21 -3.31
CA ASN A 144 -19.96 -28.99 -4.18
C ASN A 144 -18.86 -28.21 -3.44
N ASP A 145 -17.69 -28.84 -3.22
CA ASP A 145 -16.50 -28.17 -2.67
C ASP A 145 -16.11 -26.91 -3.48
N ARG A 146 -16.32 -26.98 -4.80
CA ARG A 146 -16.07 -25.89 -5.74
C ARG A 146 -17.21 -25.74 -6.73
N VAL A 147 -17.58 -24.49 -6.97
CA VAL A 147 -18.48 -24.09 -8.05
C VAL A 147 -17.69 -23.27 -9.08
N TYR A 148 -17.92 -23.55 -10.36
CA TYR A 148 -17.15 -22.95 -11.46
C TYR A 148 -18.03 -22.01 -12.28
N PRO A 149 -17.62 -20.76 -12.54
CA PRO A 149 -18.34 -19.88 -13.45
C PRO A 149 -18.52 -20.46 -14.86
N GLN A 150 -17.66 -21.39 -15.30
CA GLN A 150 -17.77 -22.07 -16.59
C GLN A 150 -19.11 -22.80 -16.74
N TRP A 151 -19.65 -23.36 -15.65
CA TRP A 151 -20.96 -24.03 -15.64
C TRP A 151 -22.12 -23.10 -16.06
N PHE A 152 -21.91 -21.79 -15.92
CA PHE A 152 -22.86 -20.73 -16.24
C PHE A 152 -22.45 -19.89 -17.46
N GLY A 153 -21.46 -20.35 -18.24
CA GLY A 153 -21.07 -19.71 -19.50
C GLY A 153 -19.87 -18.77 -19.44
N ALA A 154 -19.12 -18.71 -18.32
CA ALA A 154 -17.87 -17.95 -18.29
C ALA A 154 -16.83 -18.54 -19.24
N VAL A 155 -16.18 -17.69 -20.04
CA VAL A 155 -15.18 -18.11 -21.04
C VAL A 155 -13.78 -17.63 -20.63
N ALA A 156 -12.83 -18.55 -20.64
CA ALA A 156 -11.42 -18.27 -20.44
C ALA A 156 -10.73 -18.02 -21.79
N TYR A 157 -10.17 -16.82 -21.96
CA TYR A 157 -9.42 -16.41 -23.14
C TYR A 157 -7.91 -16.61 -22.95
N LYS A 158 -7.16 -16.66 -24.07
CA LYS A 158 -5.72 -16.90 -24.05
C LYS A 158 -4.90 -15.64 -23.77
N SER A 159 -5.46 -14.47 -24.04
CA SER A 159 -4.77 -13.20 -23.89
C SER A 159 -5.69 -12.09 -23.37
N CYS A 160 -5.08 -11.04 -22.82
CA CYS A 160 -5.78 -9.82 -22.44
C CYS A 160 -6.52 -9.19 -23.63
N GLY A 161 -5.89 -9.16 -24.81
CA GLY A 161 -6.47 -8.58 -26.03
C GLY A 161 -7.75 -9.29 -26.49
N GLU A 162 -7.75 -10.63 -26.40
CA GLU A 162 -8.96 -11.43 -26.68
C GLU A 162 -10.08 -11.13 -25.67
N ALA A 163 -9.77 -11.08 -24.37
CA ALA A 163 -10.77 -10.78 -23.35
C ALA A 163 -11.32 -9.35 -23.46
N SER A 164 -10.49 -8.37 -23.85
CA SER A 164 -10.93 -6.98 -24.01
C SER A 164 -11.78 -6.73 -25.26
N ALA A 165 -11.84 -7.66 -26.22
CA ALA A 165 -12.65 -7.51 -27.43
C ALA A 165 -14.15 -7.43 -27.13
N ALA A 166 -14.87 -6.52 -27.80
CA ALA A 166 -16.31 -6.32 -27.61
C ALA A 166 -17.16 -7.58 -27.92
N SER A 167 -16.66 -8.46 -28.80
CA SER A 167 -17.29 -9.74 -29.15
C SER A 167 -17.12 -10.84 -28.09
N SER A 168 -16.25 -10.64 -27.11
CA SER A 168 -15.99 -11.62 -26.06
C SER A 168 -17.11 -11.67 -25.01
N VAL A 169 -17.31 -12.84 -24.42
CA VAL A 169 -18.39 -13.13 -23.46
C VAL A 169 -18.05 -12.49 -22.12
N CYS A 170 -18.93 -11.62 -21.64
CA CYS A 170 -18.83 -11.05 -20.30
C CYS A 170 -19.10 -12.12 -19.24
N SER A 171 -18.12 -12.38 -18.37
CA SER A 171 -18.20 -13.44 -17.35
C SER A 171 -18.85 -12.98 -16.04
N ALA A 172 -19.28 -11.71 -15.93
CA ALA A 172 -19.84 -11.17 -14.69
C ALA A 172 -21.09 -11.94 -14.21
N ASP A 173 -22.05 -12.21 -15.09
CA ASP A 173 -23.28 -12.96 -14.74
C ASP A 173 -22.97 -14.39 -14.31
N ALA A 174 -22.06 -15.05 -15.02
CA ALA A 174 -21.64 -16.41 -14.71
C ALA A 174 -20.94 -16.51 -13.34
N ILE A 175 -20.15 -15.50 -12.96
CA ILE A 175 -19.54 -15.41 -11.62
C ILE A 175 -20.63 -15.21 -10.55
N GLU A 176 -21.58 -14.29 -10.77
CA GLU A 176 -22.66 -14.03 -9.82
C GLU A 176 -23.58 -15.26 -9.63
N ARG A 177 -23.85 -16.01 -10.70
CA ARG A 177 -24.63 -17.27 -10.63
C ARG A 177 -23.85 -18.37 -9.91
N ALA A 178 -22.55 -18.49 -10.14
CA ALA A 178 -21.69 -19.43 -9.40
C ALA A 178 -21.68 -19.12 -7.90
N VAL A 179 -21.59 -17.83 -7.54
CA VAL A 179 -21.63 -17.37 -6.15
C VAL A 179 -22.97 -17.69 -5.50
N ARG A 180 -24.09 -17.45 -6.19
CA ARG A 180 -25.43 -17.82 -5.71
C ARG A 180 -25.59 -19.32 -5.47
N MET A 181 -25.02 -20.16 -6.32
CA MET A 181 -25.07 -21.62 -6.14
C MET A 181 -24.16 -22.09 -5.00
N ALA A 182 -22.98 -21.48 -4.84
CA ALA A 182 -22.03 -21.88 -3.81
C ALA A 182 -22.55 -21.56 -2.40
N VAL A 183 -23.30 -20.45 -2.25
CA VAL A 183 -23.80 -19.88 -0.99
C VAL A 183 -22.66 -19.57 0.00
N TYR A 184 -22.07 -20.60 0.62
CA TYR A 184 -20.91 -20.52 1.52
C TYR A 184 -19.64 -21.23 0.99
N GLY A 185 -19.76 -21.98 -0.11
CA GLY A 185 -18.65 -22.72 -0.74
C GLY A 185 -17.65 -21.85 -1.52
N GLU A 186 -16.58 -22.46 -2.02
CA GLU A 186 -15.56 -21.77 -2.83
C GLU A 186 -16.03 -21.66 -4.30
N VAL A 187 -16.10 -20.43 -4.82
CA VAL A 187 -16.17 -20.19 -6.26
C VAL A 187 -14.75 -20.16 -6.79
N PHE A 188 -14.37 -21.21 -7.50
CA PHE A 188 -13.05 -21.31 -8.10
C PHE A 188 -13.12 -20.88 -9.57
N ILE A 189 -12.34 -19.85 -9.90
CA ILE A 189 -12.17 -19.37 -11.27
C ILE A 189 -10.88 -19.97 -11.81
N PRO A 190 -10.93 -20.85 -12.83
CA PRO A 190 -9.74 -21.43 -13.43
C PRO A 190 -8.80 -20.40 -14.07
N ARG A 191 -7.63 -20.87 -14.51
CA ARG A 191 -6.65 -20.05 -15.23
C ARG A 191 -7.23 -19.50 -16.54
N GLY A 192 -6.86 -18.27 -16.88
CA GLY A 192 -7.25 -17.61 -18.12
C GLY A 192 -7.64 -16.16 -17.92
N TYR A 193 -7.91 -15.49 -19.03
CA TYR A 193 -8.40 -14.11 -19.06
C TYR A 193 -9.92 -14.11 -19.17
N TYR A 194 -10.60 -13.35 -18.32
CA TYR A 194 -12.06 -13.26 -18.29
C TYR A 194 -12.50 -11.82 -18.52
N ARG A 195 -13.33 -11.61 -19.54
CA ARG A 195 -13.90 -10.30 -19.84
C ARG A 195 -14.92 -9.91 -18.79
N ILE A 196 -14.76 -8.72 -18.19
CA ILE A 196 -15.73 -8.11 -17.29
C ILE A 196 -16.15 -6.75 -17.87
N ALA A 197 -17.34 -6.69 -18.48
CA ALA A 197 -17.87 -5.49 -19.13
C ALA A 197 -18.88 -4.72 -18.26
N ARG A 198 -19.20 -5.24 -17.07
CA ARG A 198 -20.07 -4.61 -16.07
C ARG A 198 -19.59 -4.97 -14.66
N THR A 199 -19.98 -4.18 -13.67
CA THR A 199 -19.65 -4.46 -12.27
C THR A 199 -20.21 -5.82 -11.85
N ILE A 200 -19.40 -6.59 -11.14
CA ILE A 200 -19.80 -7.85 -10.51
C ILE A 200 -20.39 -7.49 -9.14
N LYS A 201 -21.64 -7.89 -8.89
CA LYS A 201 -22.33 -7.66 -7.61
C LYS A 201 -22.33 -8.93 -6.78
N LEU A 202 -21.69 -8.87 -5.63
CA LEU A 202 -21.49 -10.02 -4.75
C LEU A 202 -22.18 -9.78 -3.40
N PRO A 203 -22.88 -10.77 -2.84
CA PRO A 203 -23.40 -10.69 -1.48
C PRO A 203 -22.26 -10.80 -0.45
N PHE A 204 -22.61 -10.63 0.83
CA PHE A 204 -21.75 -11.02 1.96
C PHE A 204 -21.55 -12.56 2.01
N GLY A 205 -20.44 -13.02 2.60
CA GLY A 205 -20.18 -14.44 2.87
C GLY A 205 -19.55 -15.21 1.70
N VAL A 206 -19.13 -14.50 0.67
CA VAL A 206 -18.63 -15.11 -0.58
C VAL A 206 -17.16 -15.46 -0.51
N ASN A 207 -16.79 -16.60 -1.09
CA ASN A 207 -15.41 -17.06 -1.16
C ASN A 207 -14.99 -17.25 -2.62
N ILE A 208 -14.24 -16.29 -3.16
CA ILE A 208 -13.77 -16.32 -4.56
C ILE A 208 -12.28 -16.59 -4.59
N ARG A 209 -11.87 -17.55 -5.42
CA ARG A 209 -10.47 -17.92 -5.58
C ARG A 209 -10.09 -18.10 -7.04
N GLY A 210 -8.99 -17.45 -7.43
CA GLY A 210 -8.33 -17.71 -8.71
C GLY A 210 -7.25 -18.80 -8.63
N ALA A 211 -6.81 -19.23 -9.81
CA ALA A 211 -5.58 -19.97 -9.98
C ALA A 211 -4.37 -19.04 -9.82
N SER A 212 -3.44 -19.37 -8.92
CA SER A 212 -2.17 -18.66 -8.74
C SER A 212 -1.28 -18.77 -9.98
N SER A 213 -0.44 -17.76 -10.21
CA SER A 213 0.56 -17.76 -11.28
C SER A 213 1.69 -16.77 -11.08
N VAL A 214 2.72 -16.89 -11.92
CA VAL A 214 3.81 -15.94 -12.05
C VAL A 214 3.58 -15.09 -13.31
N GLU A 215 3.72 -13.77 -13.23
CA GLU A 215 3.73 -12.91 -14.42
C GLU A 215 5.16 -12.76 -14.92
N TRP A 216 5.76 -13.83 -15.45
CA TRP A 216 6.98 -13.74 -16.26
C TRP A 216 6.83 -14.59 -17.51
N ASP A 217 7.23 -14.02 -18.64
CA ASP A 217 7.39 -14.76 -19.89
C ASP A 217 8.72 -15.54 -19.77
N TYR A 218 8.63 -16.81 -19.43
CA TYR A 218 9.79 -17.70 -19.36
C TYR A 218 9.80 -18.53 -20.65
N ASP A 219 10.82 -18.33 -21.50
CA ASP A 219 10.99 -19.04 -22.78
C ASP A 219 9.74 -19.01 -23.69
N GLY A 220 9.02 -17.88 -23.74
CA GLY A 220 7.83 -17.71 -24.60
C GLY A 220 6.61 -18.53 -24.18
N VAL A 221 6.60 -19.08 -22.96
CA VAL A 221 5.43 -19.75 -22.37
C VAL A 221 4.87 -18.88 -21.26
N THR A 222 3.84 -18.11 -21.57
CA THR A 222 3.20 -17.29 -20.55
C THR A 222 2.19 -18.11 -19.75
N LYS A 223 2.55 -18.43 -18.49
CA LYS A 223 1.72 -19.21 -17.57
C LYS A 223 0.89 -18.28 -16.71
N TYR A 224 -0.19 -17.73 -17.27
CA TYR A 224 -1.10 -16.86 -16.51
C TYR A 224 -1.99 -17.65 -15.55
N GLY A 225 -2.34 -16.98 -14.45
CA GLY A 225 -3.29 -17.43 -13.45
C GLY A 225 -4.68 -16.97 -13.86
N THR A 226 -5.50 -16.60 -12.89
CA THR A 226 -6.81 -16.01 -13.17
C THR A 226 -6.69 -14.49 -13.30
N VAL A 227 -7.05 -13.96 -14.47
CA VAL A 227 -7.05 -12.52 -14.73
C VAL A 227 -8.46 -12.05 -15.09
N LEU A 228 -9.01 -11.14 -14.27
CA LEU A 228 -10.25 -10.44 -14.60
C LEU A 228 -9.89 -9.15 -15.34
N VAL A 229 -10.29 -9.06 -16.61
CA VAL A 229 -9.98 -7.95 -17.50
C VAL A 229 -11.20 -7.04 -17.60
N SER A 230 -11.08 -5.82 -17.11
CA SER A 230 -12.15 -4.84 -17.30
C SER A 230 -12.24 -4.41 -18.76
N ALA A 231 -13.46 -4.29 -19.27
CA ALA A 231 -13.71 -3.84 -20.63
C ALA A 231 -15.06 -3.12 -20.73
N PHE A 232 -15.21 -2.09 -19.89
CA PHE A 232 -16.36 -1.21 -19.87
C PHE A 232 -16.28 -0.27 -21.07
N ASP A 233 -17.42 -0.07 -21.74
CA ASP A 233 -17.53 0.92 -22.82
C ASP A 233 -17.62 2.34 -22.21
N TYR A 234 -16.98 3.31 -22.87
CA TYR A 234 -16.92 4.71 -22.42
C TYR A 234 -18.32 5.33 -22.29
N GLU A 235 -19.20 5.12 -23.27
CA GLU A 235 -20.59 5.62 -23.20
C GLU A 235 -21.38 4.97 -22.06
N GLY A 236 -21.08 3.70 -21.77
CA GLY A 236 -21.60 2.99 -20.59
C GLY A 236 -21.09 3.57 -19.28
N LEU A 237 -19.83 4.02 -19.22
CA LEU A 237 -19.26 4.69 -18.06
C LEU A 237 -19.85 6.10 -17.85
N LYS A 238 -20.03 6.87 -18.94
CA LYS A 238 -20.54 8.24 -18.94
C LYS A 238 -21.92 8.37 -18.30
N SER A 239 -22.84 7.45 -18.59
CA SER A 239 -24.18 7.45 -17.99
C SER A 239 -24.17 7.24 -16.46
N ARG A 240 -23.17 6.51 -15.92
CA ARG A 240 -23.02 6.25 -14.47
C ARG A 240 -22.48 7.46 -13.70
N LEU A 241 -21.93 8.43 -14.42
CA LEU A 241 -21.35 9.66 -13.90
C LEU A 241 -22.37 10.81 -13.90
N GLN A 242 -23.47 10.69 -14.64
CA GLN A 242 -24.53 11.71 -14.70
C GLN A 242 -25.41 11.67 -13.45
N GLY A 243 -25.46 12.77 -12.69
CA GLY A 243 -26.29 12.93 -11.49
C GLY A 243 -25.51 12.89 -10.17
N VAL A 244 -24.19 12.88 -10.23
CA VAL A 244 -23.28 13.01 -9.08
C VAL A 244 -22.89 14.48 -8.92
N ASP A 245 -23.02 15.05 -7.71
CA ASP A 245 -22.56 16.43 -7.43
C ASP A 245 -21.04 16.51 -7.65
N ASP A 246 -20.60 17.50 -8.43
CA ASP A 246 -19.19 17.81 -8.70
C ASP A 246 -18.37 18.08 -7.42
N ASN A 247 -19.02 18.31 -6.27
CA ASN A 247 -18.38 18.55 -4.98
C ASN A 247 -18.41 17.35 -4.02
N CYS A 248 -19.05 16.23 -4.38
CA CYS A 248 -19.07 15.03 -3.53
C CYS A 248 -17.89 14.10 -3.87
N GLU A 249 -16.80 14.16 -3.09
CA GLU A 249 -15.64 13.25 -3.25
C GLU A 249 -16.03 11.77 -3.22
N SER A 250 -16.96 11.38 -2.34
CA SER A 250 -17.38 9.97 -2.19
C SER A 250 -18.28 9.46 -3.31
N CYS A 251 -18.95 10.37 -4.04
CA CYS A 251 -19.97 10.05 -5.05
C CYS A 251 -19.41 9.99 -6.48
N LYS A 252 -18.26 10.63 -6.74
CA LYS A 252 -17.55 10.57 -8.04
C LYS A 252 -17.05 9.16 -8.40
N GLU A 253 -17.20 8.21 -7.48
CA GLU A 253 -16.48 6.93 -7.49
C GLU A 253 -17.30 5.71 -7.89
N ASN A 254 -18.43 5.84 -8.58
CA ASN A 254 -19.31 4.71 -8.93
C ASN A 254 -18.73 3.71 -9.96
N ASN A 255 -17.40 3.63 -10.15
CA ASN A 255 -16.70 2.90 -11.21
C ASN A 255 -15.89 1.70 -10.71
N TYR A 256 -16.46 0.89 -9.81
CA TYR A 256 -15.83 -0.33 -9.30
C TYR A 256 -16.04 -1.54 -10.21
N LEU A 257 -15.00 -2.38 -10.35
CA LEU A 257 -15.08 -3.68 -11.04
C LEU A 257 -15.94 -4.67 -10.25
N ILE A 258 -15.77 -4.70 -8.93
CA ILE A 258 -16.46 -5.60 -8.01
C ILE A 258 -17.04 -4.81 -6.85
N GLU A 259 -18.29 -5.09 -6.51
CA GLU A 259 -18.95 -4.59 -5.30
C GLU A 259 -19.39 -5.77 -4.44
N ILE A 260 -19.08 -5.72 -3.15
CA ILE A 260 -19.38 -6.78 -2.19
C ILE A 260 -20.22 -6.22 -1.06
N ASN A 261 -21.44 -6.74 -0.87
CA ASN A 261 -22.36 -6.30 0.18
C ASN A 261 -22.61 -4.78 0.14
N VAL A 262 -22.84 -4.22 -1.05
CA VAL A 262 -23.01 -2.77 -1.26
C VAL A 262 -24.42 -2.45 -1.72
N GLN A 263 -25.03 -1.46 -1.07
CA GLN A 263 -26.20 -0.73 -1.54
C GLN A 263 -25.86 0.75 -1.73
N TRP A 264 -26.39 1.36 -2.80
CA TRP A 264 -26.21 2.78 -3.09
C TRP A 264 -27.44 3.55 -2.59
N VAL A 265 -27.24 4.44 -1.62
CA VAL A 265 -28.33 5.14 -0.92
C VAL A 265 -28.31 6.61 -1.28
N VAL A 266 -29.49 7.17 -1.59
CA VAL A 266 -29.68 8.61 -1.77
C VAL A 266 -29.86 9.26 -0.41
N ILE A 267 -28.93 10.12 -0.02
CA ILE A 267 -29.04 11.03 1.12
C ILE A 267 -29.46 12.40 0.57
N VAL A 268 -30.43 13.04 1.21
CA VAL A 268 -30.76 14.44 0.93
C VAL A 268 -30.07 15.28 1.99
N GLU A 269 -29.06 16.04 1.61
CA GLU A 269 -28.52 17.07 2.49
C GLU A 269 -29.44 18.29 2.46
N ASN A 270 -29.75 18.80 3.65
CA ASN A 270 -30.61 19.97 3.85
C ASN A 270 -29.74 21.20 4.16
N PRO A 271 -29.30 21.96 3.14
CA PRO A 271 -28.65 23.22 3.38
C PRO A 271 -29.73 24.24 3.75
N GLU A 272 -29.98 24.40 5.06
CA GLU A 272 -30.78 25.48 5.68
C GLU A 272 -32.08 25.89 4.94
N ASP A 273 -33.22 25.31 5.34
CA ASP A 273 -34.60 25.77 5.13
C ASP A 273 -35.06 26.20 3.71
N ASP A 274 -34.30 25.88 2.66
CA ASP A 274 -34.64 26.18 1.27
C ASP A 274 -34.83 24.89 0.45
N ALA A 275 -36.10 24.49 0.26
CA ALA A 275 -36.47 23.26 -0.43
C ALA A 275 -35.98 23.18 -1.89
N GLU A 276 -35.67 24.33 -2.52
CA GLU A 276 -35.10 24.39 -3.88
C GLU A 276 -33.59 24.10 -3.93
N LYS A 277 -32.90 24.07 -2.77
CA LYS A 277 -31.45 23.78 -2.65
C LYS A 277 -31.13 22.37 -2.16
N TRP A 278 -32.12 21.52 -1.99
CA TRP A 278 -31.93 20.13 -1.55
C TRP A 278 -31.00 19.36 -2.49
N LYS A 279 -29.83 18.96 -1.97
CA LYS A 279 -28.85 18.20 -2.73
C LYS A 279 -29.08 16.70 -2.54
N LYS A 280 -29.29 15.98 -3.65
CA LYS A 280 -29.28 14.52 -3.65
C LYS A 280 -27.84 14.02 -3.77
N ILE A 281 -27.38 13.32 -2.75
CA ILE A 281 -26.05 12.74 -2.65
C ILE A 281 -26.20 11.23 -2.66
N ILE A 282 -25.46 10.51 -3.51
CA ILE A 282 -25.51 9.05 -3.58
C ILE A 282 -24.25 8.50 -2.93
N VAL A 283 -24.41 7.75 -1.84
CA VAL A 283 -23.27 7.17 -1.11
C VAL A 283 -23.38 5.64 -1.02
N PRO A 284 -22.24 4.92 -1.02
CA PRO A 284 -22.26 3.49 -0.80
C PRO A 284 -22.42 3.17 0.68
N ARG A 285 -23.31 2.22 0.99
CA ARG A 285 -23.47 1.63 2.32
C ARG A 285 -23.44 0.12 2.27
N SER A 286 -23.13 -0.51 3.40
CA SER A 286 -23.32 -1.94 3.59
C SER A 286 -24.77 -2.34 3.35
N GLU A 287 -25.01 -3.39 2.57
CA GLU A 287 -26.33 -4.00 2.43
C GLU A 287 -26.71 -4.75 3.72
N ILE A 288 -25.76 -5.52 4.26
CA ILE A 288 -25.83 -6.17 5.58
C ILE A 288 -24.81 -5.50 6.50
N GLU A 289 -25.25 -5.00 7.65
CA GLU A 289 -24.37 -4.40 8.66
C GLU A 289 -23.76 -5.46 9.60
N TYR A 290 -22.67 -5.12 10.30
CA TYR A 290 -22.01 -5.98 11.32
C TYR A 290 -21.61 -7.37 10.82
N THR A 291 -21.09 -7.43 9.61
CA THR A 291 -20.67 -8.68 8.97
C THR A 291 -19.48 -9.34 9.68
N THR A 292 -19.51 -10.67 9.83
CA THR A 292 -18.41 -11.50 10.33
C THR A 292 -17.33 -11.70 9.25
N ARG A 293 -16.17 -12.27 9.61
CA ARG A 293 -15.04 -12.50 8.70
C ARG A 293 -15.23 -13.74 7.78
N GLU A 294 -16.29 -13.72 6.98
CA GLU A 294 -16.68 -14.85 6.11
C GLU A 294 -16.42 -14.61 4.62
N THR A 295 -16.30 -13.35 4.21
CA THR A 295 -16.01 -12.99 2.81
C THR A 295 -14.51 -13.09 2.54
N SER A 296 -14.12 -13.75 1.43
CA SER A 296 -12.73 -13.77 0.98
C SER A 296 -12.57 -13.67 -0.54
N ILE A 297 -11.48 -13.01 -0.94
CA ILE A 297 -11.02 -12.94 -2.34
C ILE A 297 -9.54 -13.29 -2.37
N LYS A 298 -9.17 -14.32 -3.14
CA LYS A 298 -7.79 -14.83 -3.16
C LYS A 298 -7.26 -15.08 -4.56
N ASN A 299 -5.97 -14.82 -4.76
CA ASN A 299 -5.21 -15.20 -5.96
C ASN A 299 -5.83 -14.73 -7.29
N LEU A 300 -6.37 -13.51 -7.31
CA LEU A 300 -6.89 -12.87 -8.52
C LEU A 300 -5.93 -11.78 -9.00
N ARG A 301 -5.76 -11.68 -10.32
CA ARG A 301 -5.22 -10.48 -10.95
C ARG A 301 -6.37 -9.69 -11.55
N LEU A 302 -6.53 -8.45 -11.14
CA LEU A 302 -7.45 -7.51 -11.76
C LEU A 302 -6.64 -6.62 -12.69
N ARG A 303 -7.05 -6.54 -13.95
CA ARG A 303 -6.39 -5.69 -14.94
C ARG A 303 -7.40 -4.74 -15.54
N ASN A 304 -7.12 -3.44 -15.41
CA ASN A 304 -7.93 -2.44 -16.07
C ASN A 304 -7.57 -2.36 -17.56
N SER A 305 -8.53 -2.63 -18.44
CA SER A 305 -8.41 -2.41 -19.89
C SER A 305 -9.56 -1.58 -20.47
N SER A 306 -10.38 -0.98 -19.60
CA SER A 306 -11.43 -0.01 -19.95
C SER A 306 -10.89 1.38 -20.26
N LEU A 307 -9.58 1.52 -20.50
CA LEU A 307 -8.96 2.82 -20.74
C LEU A 307 -9.54 3.43 -22.02
N PRO A 308 -9.99 4.70 -22.00
CA PRO A 308 -10.34 5.36 -23.24
C PRO A 308 -9.10 5.41 -24.12
N LEU A 309 -9.25 5.09 -25.40
CA LEU A 309 -8.30 5.51 -26.43
C LEU A 309 -8.32 7.04 -26.42
N LEU A 310 -7.43 7.64 -25.63
CA LEU A 310 -7.30 9.05 -25.25
C LEU A 310 -7.17 10.06 -26.41
N LYS A 311 -7.29 9.63 -27.67
CA LYS A 311 -7.19 10.53 -28.83
C LYS A 311 -8.41 11.43 -29.01
N ASP A 312 -9.57 11.08 -28.42
CA ASP A 312 -10.84 11.76 -28.71
C ASP A 312 -11.48 12.50 -27.52
N ILE A 313 -10.88 12.44 -26.32
CA ILE A 313 -11.46 13.09 -25.12
C ILE A 313 -10.55 14.25 -24.73
N GLY A 314 -11.10 15.47 -24.75
CA GLY A 314 -10.42 16.68 -24.29
C GLY A 314 -9.91 16.55 -22.85
N ARG A 315 -9.10 17.52 -22.42
CA ARG A 315 -8.36 17.56 -21.13
C ARG A 315 -9.20 17.36 -19.84
N GLU A 316 -10.51 17.19 -19.93
CA GLU A 316 -11.41 17.14 -18.78
C GLU A 316 -11.72 15.68 -18.41
N GLN A 317 -11.08 15.23 -17.31
CA GLN A 317 -11.42 14.03 -16.52
C GLN A 317 -11.34 12.68 -17.25
N ALA A 318 -10.13 12.13 -17.37
CA ALA A 318 -9.97 10.70 -17.56
C ALA A 318 -10.47 9.98 -16.30
N TYR A 319 -11.67 9.39 -16.36
CA TYR A 319 -12.29 8.73 -15.23
C TYR A 319 -11.51 7.46 -14.84
N LEU A 320 -10.99 7.45 -13.61
CA LEU A 320 -10.30 6.29 -13.05
C LEU A 320 -11.31 5.17 -12.79
N MET A 321 -10.98 3.96 -13.25
CA MET A 321 -11.67 2.75 -12.83
C MET A 321 -11.07 2.25 -11.51
N TYR A 322 -11.92 1.71 -10.65
CA TYR A 322 -11.55 1.21 -9.32
C TYR A 322 -11.75 -0.31 -9.21
N GLY A 323 -10.95 -0.94 -8.36
CA GLY A 323 -10.91 -2.39 -8.20
C GLY A 323 -12.14 -2.91 -7.46
N ILE A 324 -12.11 -2.83 -6.14
CA ILE A 324 -13.11 -3.46 -5.26
C ILE A 324 -13.68 -2.43 -4.29
N LEU A 325 -15.02 -2.40 -4.17
CA LEU A 325 -15.73 -1.72 -3.09
C LEU A 325 -16.36 -2.77 -2.17
N SER A 326 -16.05 -2.73 -0.88
CA SER A 326 -16.57 -3.68 0.11
C SER A 326 -17.39 -2.98 1.19
N GLY A 327 -18.67 -3.33 1.29
CA GLY A 327 -19.53 -3.01 2.42
C GLY A 327 -19.50 -4.08 3.52
N ALA A 328 -18.61 -5.07 3.43
CA ALA A 328 -18.47 -6.14 4.43
C ALA A 328 -17.01 -6.30 4.90
N SER A 329 -16.83 -7.01 6.00
CA SER A 329 -15.54 -7.57 6.40
C SER A 329 -15.01 -8.44 5.25
N LEU A 330 -13.73 -8.30 4.93
CA LEU A 330 -13.11 -8.94 3.77
C LEU A 330 -11.71 -9.44 4.13
N ASN A 331 -11.44 -10.70 3.79
CA ASN A 331 -10.12 -11.30 3.80
C ASN A 331 -9.57 -11.37 2.37
N MET A 332 -8.71 -10.43 2.00
CA MET A 332 -8.08 -10.34 0.69
C MET A 332 -6.63 -10.84 0.76
N ASP A 333 -6.29 -11.81 -0.09
CA ASP A 333 -4.97 -12.47 -0.04
C ASP A 333 -4.42 -12.75 -1.46
N GLY A 334 -3.24 -12.20 -1.76
CA GLY A 334 -2.56 -12.48 -3.04
C GLY A 334 -3.28 -11.88 -4.25
N VAL A 335 -3.92 -10.71 -4.07
CA VAL A 335 -4.64 -10.02 -5.16
C VAL A 335 -3.76 -8.93 -5.77
N THR A 336 -3.61 -8.94 -7.09
CA THR A 336 -2.84 -7.93 -7.82
C THR A 336 -3.76 -7.03 -8.63
N PHE A 337 -3.54 -5.72 -8.55
CA PHE A 337 -4.27 -4.69 -9.27
C PHE A 337 -3.34 -4.00 -10.26
N GLN A 338 -3.69 -4.06 -11.54
CA GLN A 338 -2.97 -3.41 -12.63
C GLN A 338 -3.83 -2.32 -13.25
N HIS A 339 -3.28 -1.10 -13.30
CA HIS A 339 -3.84 0.04 -14.03
C HIS A 339 -5.18 0.59 -13.46
N PHE A 340 -5.43 0.40 -12.16
CA PHE A 340 -6.57 1.01 -11.45
C PHE A 340 -6.15 2.34 -10.79
N GLY A 341 -7.11 3.21 -10.48
CA GLY A 341 -6.87 4.36 -9.60
C GLY A 341 -6.93 4.01 -8.11
N GLN A 342 -7.65 2.94 -7.77
CA GLN A 342 -7.81 2.46 -6.41
C GLN A 342 -7.98 0.94 -6.46
N ALA A 343 -7.27 0.24 -5.58
CA ALA A 343 -7.35 -1.20 -5.47
C ALA A 343 -8.60 -1.60 -4.67
N LEU A 344 -8.74 -1.06 -3.46
CA LEU A 344 -9.78 -1.42 -2.52
C LEU A 344 -10.27 -0.20 -1.74
N ARG A 345 -11.58 -0.06 -1.63
CA ARG A 345 -12.24 0.81 -0.64
C ARG A 345 -13.25 0.03 0.17
N PHE A 346 -13.28 0.26 1.48
CA PHE A 346 -14.42 -0.11 2.31
C PHE A 346 -15.42 1.04 2.39
N THR A 347 -16.71 0.73 2.53
CA THR A 347 -17.73 1.75 2.75
C THR A 347 -17.55 2.43 4.11
N ASP A 348 -18.27 3.54 4.32
CA ASP A 348 -18.17 4.34 5.55
C ASP A 348 -19.06 3.82 6.68
N ASN A 349 -19.35 2.51 6.68
CA ASN A 349 -20.05 1.81 7.77
C ASN A 349 -19.05 1.27 8.80
N TYR A 350 -19.54 0.91 9.98
CA TYR A 350 -18.75 0.17 10.97
C TYR A 350 -18.47 -1.25 10.46
N ILE A 351 -17.20 -1.58 10.23
CA ILE A 351 -16.76 -2.87 9.67
C ILE A 351 -15.49 -3.37 10.37
N ASP A 352 -15.60 -4.46 11.12
CA ASP A 352 -14.46 -5.11 11.79
C ASP A 352 -13.72 -6.12 10.90
N ASN A 353 -12.55 -6.55 11.38
CA ASN A 353 -11.79 -7.68 10.85
C ASN A 353 -11.36 -7.54 9.38
N LYS A 354 -11.14 -6.30 8.93
CA LYS A 354 -10.59 -5.99 7.61
C LYS A 354 -9.18 -6.59 7.51
N CYS A 355 -8.93 -7.47 6.53
CA CYS A 355 -7.63 -8.11 6.37
C CYS A 355 -7.19 -8.09 4.91
N VAL A 356 -6.09 -7.40 4.63
CA VAL A 356 -5.51 -7.28 3.28
C VAL A 356 -4.05 -7.67 3.35
N VAL A 357 -3.71 -8.81 2.73
CA VAL A 357 -2.37 -9.38 2.81
C VAL A 357 -1.83 -9.83 1.47
N ASN A 358 -0.52 -9.75 1.29
CA ASN A 358 0.18 -10.21 0.08
C ASN A 358 -0.38 -9.60 -1.23
N CYS A 359 -1.02 -8.43 -1.16
CA CYS A 359 -1.62 -7.78 -2.32
C CYS A 359 -0.62 -6.82 -2.97
N THR A 360 -0.84 -6.53 -4.26
CA THR A 360 0.01 -5.58 -4.99
C THR A 360 -0.82 -4.62 -5.81
N MET A 361 -0.59 -3.32 -5.63
CA MET A 361 -1.05 -2.27 -6.51
C MET A 361 0.13 -1.80 -7.36
N SER A 362 0.11 -2.13 -8.65
CA SER A 362 1.22 -1.79 -9.56
C SER A 362 1.05 -0.41 -10.19
N GLU A 363 2.18 0.21 -10.53
CA GLU A 363 2.27 1.52 -11.18
C GLU A 363 1.50 1.62 -12.50
N TYR A 364 0.89 2.79 -12.71
CA TYR A 364 0.34 3.21 -14.00
C TYR A 364 1.26 4.28 -14.59
N TRP A 365 1.88 3.99 -15.75
CA TRP A 365 2.93 4.83 -16.35
C TRP A 365 2.42 5.77 -17.47
N ASP A 366 1.12 5.87 -17.71
CA ASP A 366 0.61 6.73 -18.78
C ASP A 366 0.59 8.19 -18.35
N ALA A 367 1.34 9.03 -19.06
CA ALA A 367 1.61 10.43 -18.73
C ALA A 367 0.34 11.29 -18.61
N TYR A 368 -0.76 10.89 -19.22
CA TYR A 368 -2.02 11.65 -19.21
C TYR A 368 -2.77 11.58 -17.87
N MET A 369 -2.59 10.51 -17.09
CA MET A 369 -3.24 10.37 -15.77
C MET A 369 -2.45 11.06 -14.64
N LEU A 370 -1.20 11.48 -14.92
CA LEU A 370 -0.34 12.18 -13.97
C LEU A 370 -0.77 13.63 -13.70
N ASN A 371 -1.65 14.20 -14.54
CA ASN A 371 -2.12 15.58 -14.43
C ASN A 371 -3.31 15.78 -13.46
N GLN A 372 -3.61 14.79 -12.61
CA GLN A 372 -4.61 14.99 -11.57
C GLN A 372 -4.04 15.82 -10.41
N ASP A 373 -4.84 16.76 -9.92
CA ASP A 373 -4.54 17.51 -8.70
C ASP A 373 -4.32 16.54 -7.52
N GLU A 374 -3.22 16.72 -6.80
CA GLU A 374 -2.81 15.89 -5.65
C GLU A 374 -3.90 15.81 -4.56
N ALA A 375 -4.72 16.85 -4.42
CA ALA A 375 -5.85 16.83 -3.50
C ALA A 375 -6.87 15.73 -3.86
N HIS A 376 -7.07 15.48 -5.16
CA HIS A 376 -8.12 14.63 -5.70
C HIS A 376 -7.67 13.17 -5.96
N LYS A 377 -6.40 12.83 -5.74
CA LYS A 377 -5.93 11.45 -5.91
C LYS A 377 -6.53 10.52 -4.86
N PRO A 378 -7.17 9.40 -5.26
CA PRO A 378 -7.70 8.42 -4.32
C PRO A 378 -6.55 7.69 -3.61
N TYR A 379 -6.78 7.17 -2.41
CA TYR A 379 -5.86 6.20 -1.81
C TYR A 379 -6.02 4.85 -2.51
N ALA A 380 -4.91 4.17 -2.83
CA ALA A 380 -4.93 2.82 -3.40
C ALA A 380 -5.71 1.86 -2.50
N PHE A 381 -5.48 1.97 -1.20
CA PHE A 381 -6.21 1.22 -0.20
C PHE A 381 -6.87 2.20 0.78
N ASN A 382 -8.19 2.30 0.70
CA ASN A 382 -9.00 3.09 1.63
C ASN A 382 -9.73 2.13 2.58
N MET A 383 -9.32 2.11 3.85
CA MET A 383 -9.90 1.21 4.85
C MET A 383 -11.30 1.63 5.34
N GLY A 384 -11.88 2.70 4.76
CA GLY A 384 -13.21 3.18 5.08
C GLY A 384 -13.30 3.80 6.47
N PHE A 385 -14.50 3.85 7.03
CA PHE A 385 -14.78 4.35 8.37
C PHE A 385 -14.59 3.26 9.45
N LEU A 386 -14.97 3.58 10.70
CA LEU A 386 -14.80 2.80 11.94
C LEU A 386 -14.72 1.28 11.78
N GLY A 387 -13.87 0.67 12.60
CA GLY A 387 -13.80 -0.77 12.74
C GLY A 387 -12.56 -1.22 13.49
N ASP A 388 -12.62 -2.43 14.03
CA ASP A 388 -11.60 -2.99 14.89
C ASP A 388 -10.87 -4.18 14.23
N ALA A 389 -9.70 -4.51 14.76
CA ALA A 389 -8.88 -5.63 14.32
C ALA A 389 -8.49 -5.60 12.82
N LEU A 390 -8.02 -4.43 12.35
CA LEU A 390 -7.50 -4.25 10.99
C LEU A 390 -6.11 -4.92 10.83
N MET A 391 -5.91 -5.63 9.72
CA MET A 391 -4.62 -6.17 9.29
C MET A 391 -4.28 -5.72 7.86
N PHE A 392 -3.13 -5.08 7.68
CA PHE A 392 -2.57 -4.71 6.38
C PHE A 392 -1.09 -5.12 6.32
N ALA A 393 -0.79 -6.28 5.74
CA ALA A 393 0.55 -6.86 5.81
C ALA A 393 1.11 -7.43 4.50
N HIS A 394 2.42 -7.34 4.29
CA HIS A 394 3.12 -7.88 3.11
C HIS A 394 2.62 -7.33 1.76
N ASN A 395 2.07 -6.11 1.75
CA ASN A 395 1.54 -5.51 0.53
C ASN A 395 2.60 -4.67 -0.20
N GLY A 396 2.54 -4.67 -1.53
CA GLY A 396 3.28 -3.74 -2.39
C GLY A 396 2.35 -2.66 -2.91
N VAL A 397 2.56 -1.40 -2.51
CA VAL A 397 1.73 -0.26 -2.89
C VAL A 397 2.59 0.74 -3.64
N SER A 398 2.36 0.86 -4.93
CA SER A 398 2.90 1.98 -5.69
C SER A 398 1.82 3.00 -6.04
N GLY A 399 2.20 4.27 -6.06
CA GLY A 399 1.29 5.37 -6.38
C GLY A 399 1.96 6.48 -7.16
N PHE A 400 1.34 6.77 -8.30
CA PHE A 400 1.59 7.95 -9.13
C PHE A 400 0.27 8.68 -9.40
N VAL A 401 -0.76 7.90 -9.69
CA VAL A 401 -2.16 8.35 -9.90
C VAL A 401 -3.02 8.22 -8.64
N ASN A 402 -2.41 7.75 -7.54
CA ASN A 402 -3.07 7.43 -6.29
C ASN A 402 -2.14 7.71 -5.11
N LYS A 403 -2.74 7.95 -3.94
CA LYS A 403 -2.08 7.89 -2.63
C LYS A 403 -1.91 6.42 -2.21
N GLY A 404 -1.19 6.16 -1.13
CA GLY A 404 -0.92 4.83 -0.58
C GLY A 404 -2.10 4.26 0.20
N LEU A 405 -2.01 4.34 1.52
CA LEU A 405 -2.96 3.76 2.48
C LEU A 405 -3.69 4.84 3.28
N LEU A 406 -5.02 4.74 3.40
CA LEU A 406 -5.81 5.51 4.37
C LEU A 406 -6.40 4.58 5.43
N VAL A 407 -6.05 4.83 6.69
CA VAL A 407 -6.69 4.24 7.86
C VAL A 407 -7.39 5.34 8.64
N ASN A 408 -8.68 5.16 8.89
CA ASN A 408 -9.53 6.17 9.48
C ASN A 408 -10.43 5.58 10.57
N ASN A 409 -10.50 6.24 11.72
CA ASN A 409 -11.32 5.84 12.87
C ASN A 409 -11.16 4.37 13.29
N CYS A 410 -9.96 3.80 13.24
CA CYS A 410 -9.76 2.38 13.54
C CYS A 410 -9.40 2.13 15.02
N GLY A 411 -9.99 1.10 15.62
CA GLY A 411 -9.66 0.61 16.97
C GLY A 411 -8.85 -0.69 16.91
N GLY A 412 -7.52 -0.59 17.05
CA GLY A 412 -6.64 -1.75 16.94
C GLY A 412 -6.35 -2.12 15.49
N ALA A 413 -5.13 -1.82 15.05
CA ALA A 413 -4.67 -2.13 13.69
C ALA A 413 -3.22 -2.62 13.70
N MET A 414 -2.91 -3.53 12.79
CA MET A 414 -1.54 -3.94 12.47
C MET A 414 -1.25 -3.66 11.00
N ILE A 415 -0.25 -2.80 10.76
CA ILE A 415 0.19 -2.38 9.44
C ILE A 415 1.68 -2.72 9.37
N CYS A 416 2.03 -3.84 8.74
CA CYS A 416 3.41 -4.33 8.81
C CYS A 416 3.98 -4.95 7.53
N ASP A 417 5.31 -4.89 7.41
CA ASP A 417 6.06 -5.58 6.34
C ASP A 417 5.61 -5.18 4.92
N ASN A 418 5.10 -3.96 4.74
CA ASN A 418 4.66 -3.44 3.45
C ASN A 418 5.77 -2.65 2.75
N ILE A 419 5.73 -2.61 1.41
CA ILE A 419 6.51 -1.67 0.59
C ILE A 419 5.53 -0.61 0.08
N ILE A 420 5.72 0.66 0.45
CA ILE A 420 4.81 1.75 0.11
C ILE A 420 5.59 2.91 -0.52
N THR A 421 5.23 3.29 -1.74
CA THR A 421 5.89 4.41 -2.46
C THR A 421 4.94 5.58 -2.72
N ALA A 422 3.89 5.74 -1.91
CA ALA A 422 2.90 6.81 -2.05
C ALA A 422 2.32 7.24 -0.70
N GLU A 423 1.95 8.53 -0.59
CA GLU A 423 1.53 9.17 0.66
C GLU A 423 0.47 8.35 1.39
N SER A 424 0.66 8.10 2.68
CA SER A 424 -0.28 7.36 3.52
C SER A 424 -0.73 8.19 4.71
N LYS A 425 -1.93 7.90 5.21
CA LYS A 425 -2.55 8.63 6.31
C LYS A 425 -3.20 7.69 7.30
N ILE A 426 -2.88 7.88 8.58
CA ILE A 426 -3.57 7.30 9.73
C ILE A 426 -4.24 8.45 10.47
N ARG A 427 -5.56 8.44 10.55
CA ARG A 427 -6.29 9.50 11.25
C ARG A 427 -7.34 8.96 12.22
N GLN A 428 -7.56 9.70 13.31
CA GLN A 428 -8.57 9.42 14.33
C GLN A 428 -8.56 7.97 14.85
N SER A 429 -7.40 7.30 14.84
CA SER A 429 -7.28 5.87 15.12
C SER A 429 -6.55 5.62 16.44
N LYS A 430 -6.79 4.48 17.09
CA LYS A 430 -6.23 4.15 18.40
C LYS A 430 -5.65 2.74 18.42
N ALA A 431 -4.60 2.53 19.22
CA ALA A 431 -3.87 1.27 19.31
C ALA A 431 -3.39 0.74 17.93
N VAL A 432 -2.83 1.61 17.09
CA VAL A 432 -2.27 1.23 15.78
C VAL A 432 -0.80 0.83 15.93
N ASP A 433 -0.42 -0.36 15.45
CA ASP A 433 0.96 -0.79 15.28
C ASP A 433 1.37 -0.65 13.80
N PHE A 434 2.39 0.16 13.54
CA PHE A 434 2.96 0.41 12.22
C PHE A 434 4.42 -0.06 12.23
N SER A 435 4.69 -1.27 11.74
CA SER A 435 5.98 -1.94 12.01
C SER A 435 6.63 -2.58 10.79
N SER A 436 7.96 -2.52 10.69
CA SER A 436 8.74 -3.16 9.62
C SER A 436 8.36 -2.75 8.19
N ASN A 437 7.70 -1.60 8.01
CA ASN A 437 7.34 -1.12 6.67
C ASN A 437 8.53 -0.44 6.00
N HIS A 438 8.59 -0.53 4.68
CA HIS A 438 9.58 0.13 3.83
C HIS A 438 8.88 1.20 2.99
N LEU A 439 9.13 2.46 3.33
CA LEU A 439 8.55 3.62 2.66
C LEU A 439 9.59 4.27 1.76
N GLU A 440 9.35 4.26 0.45
CA GLU A 440 10.33 4.68 -0.55
C GLU A 440 10.01 6.06 -1.15
N ARG A 441 10.97 6.60 -1.91
CA ARG A 441 10.81 7.81 -2.74
C ARG A 441 10.35 9.07 -1.98
N GLY A 442 10.79 9.25 -0.74
CA GLY A 442 10.41 10.44 0.04
C GLY A 442 8.93 10.44 0.44
N THR A 443 8.29 9.28 0.46
CA THR A 443 6.86 9.15 0.76
C THR A 443 6.54 9.61 2.17
N ILE A 444 5.46 10.38 2.28
CA ILE A 444 4.97 10.94 3.54
C ILE A 444 3.99 9.99 4.24
N LEU A 445 4.15 9.82 5.55
CA LEU A 445 3.17 9.25 6.47
C LEU A 445 2.59 10.35 7.36
N LYS A 446 1.28 10.61 7.23
CA LYS A 446 0.53 11.56 8.07
C LYS A 446 -0.16 10.81 9.21
N ILE A 447 -0.02 11.32 10.43
CA ILE A 447 -0.66 10.80 11.64
C ILE A 447 -1.45 11.94 12.29
N GLU A 448 -2.78 11.82 12.23
CA GLU A 448 -3.71 12.88 12.64
C GLU A 448 -4.64 12.39 13.78
N ASP A 449 -4.70 13.09 14.91
CA ASP A 449 -5.57 12.75 16.05
C ASP A 449 -5.53 11.25 16.47
N SER A 450 -4.34 10.64 16.43
CA SER A 450 -4.18 9.18 16.52
C SER A 450 -3.22 8.72 17.60
N GLU A 451 -3.38 7.47 18.06
CA GLU A 451 -2.39 6.77 18.88
C GLU A 451 -1.72 5.67 18.05
N VAL A 452 -0.43 5.86 17.78
CA VAL A 452 0.35 4.99 16.88
C VAL A 452 1.66 4.58 17.54
N THR A 453 1.97 3.30 17.52
CA THR A 453 3.33 2.81 17.79
C THR A 453 4.00 2.43 16.49
N MET A 454 5.18 2.98 16.26
CA MET A 454 6.03 2.74 15.10
C MET A 454 7.25 1.94 15.52
N ARG A 455 7.59 0.88 14.79
CA ARG A 455 8.72 0.01 15.12
C ARG A 455 9.49 -0.45 13.90
N SER A 456 10.81 -0.24 13.89
CA SER A 456 11.72 -0.80 12.89
C SER A 456 11.30 -0.53 11.44
N ASN A 457 10.63 0.59 11.16
CA ASN A 457 10.29 0.98 9.80
C ASN A 457 11.51 1.60 9.11
N TYR A 458 11.49 1.57 7.78
CA TYR A 458 12.55 2.07 6.92
C TYR A 458 12.02 3.16 5.99
N PHE A 459 12.39 4.41 6.25
CA PHE A 459 11.94 5.57 5.47
C PHE A 459 13.03 6.07 4.56
N TRP A 460 12.71 6.33 3.29
CA TRP A 460 13.56 7.12 2.40
C TRP A 460 13.23 8.58 2.63
N LEU A 461 14.22 9.39 2.99
CA LEU A 461 14.03 10.82 3.21
C LEU A 461 13.71 11.54 1.89
N GLY A 462 12.81 12.52 1.97
CA GLY A 462 12.50 13.50 0.93
C GLY A 462 12.78 14.91 1.43
N GLN A 463 12.48 15.93 0.62
CA GLN A 463 12.64 17.34 1.00
C GLN A 463 11.73 17.77 2.16
N GLU A 464 10.56 17.15 2.25
CA GLU A 464 9.63 17.34 3.35
C GLU A 464 9.84 16.28 4.44
N PRO A 465 9.50 16.60 5.70
CA PRO A 465 9.45 15.61 6.77
C PRO A 465 8.54 14.45 6.38
N VAL A 466 9.10 13.24 6.36
CA VAL A 466 8.41 12.03 5.88
C VAL A 466 7.47 11.45 6.93
N VAL A 467 7.58 11.87 8.19
CA VAL A 467 6.61 11.59 9.24
C VAL A 467 6.02 12.90 9.74
N GLN A 468 4.71 13.06 9.61
CA GLN A 468 4.00 14.30 9.90
C GLN A 468 2.93 14.02 10.95
N ILE A 469 3.07 14.61 12.14
CA ILE A 469 2.25 14.31 13.31
C ILE A 469 1.48 15.57 13.72
N SER A 470 0.16 15.49 13.63
CA SER A 470 -0.72 16.61 13.96
C SER A 470 -2.07 16.16 14.53
N GLY A 471 -2.93 17.11 14.91
CA GLY A 471 -4.31 16.85 15.27
C GLY A 471 -4.93 17.96 16.14
N ALA A 472 -6.24 18.16 16.00
CA ALA A 472 -6.97 19.11 16.85
C ALA A 472 -6.96 18.69 18.33
N ASP A 473 -7.08 17.38 18.60
CA ASP A 473 -6.99 16.78 19.93
C ASP A 473 -5.56 16.30 20.24
N GLY A 474 -4.68 16.37 19.25
CA GLY A 474 -3.29 15.92 19.30
C GLY A 474 -3.13 14.41 19.09
N SER A 475 -2.01 14.02 18.50
CA SER A 475 -1.60 12.63 18.34
C SER A 475 -0.64 12.17 19.45
N VAL A 476 -0.61 10.86 19.71
CA VAL A 476 0.38 10.22 20.60
C VAL A 476 1.14 9.18 19.78
N VAL A 477 2.40 9.48 19.47
CA VAL A 477 3.24 8.62 18.64
C VAL A 477 4.45 8.14 19.43
N SER A 478 4.74 6.85 19.37
CA SER A 478 5.96 6.27 19.93
C SER A 478 6.73 5.54 18.85
N MET A 479 8.00 5.89 18.65
CA MET A 479 8.88 5.34 17.62
C MET A 479 10.02 4.55 18.28
N ASP A 480 10.26 3.33 17.81
CA ASP A 480 11.30 2.44 18.35
C ASP A 480 12.10 1.73 17.24
N GLY A 481 13.36 2.09 17.09
CA GLY A 481 14.26 1.49 16.09
C GLY A 481 13.98 1.89 14.64
N ASP A 482 13.14 2.89 14.38
CA ASP A 482 12.86 3.39 13.04
C ASP A 482 14.12 4.02 12.40
N ALA A 483 14.30 3.75 11.11
CA ALA A 483 15.46 4.14 10.33
C ALA A 483 15.08 5.12 9.21
N PHE A 484 15.65 6.33 9.27
CA PHE A 484 15.50 7.34 8.22
C PHE A 484 16.71 7.32 7.31
N ARG A 485 16.60 6.71 6.13
CA ARG A 485 17.69 6.62 5.17
C ARG A 485 17.77 7.88 4.33
N PHE A 486 18.93 8.52 4.36
CA PHE A 486 19.32 9.51 3.36
C PHE A 486 20.01 8.81 2.19
N TYR A 487 19.47 8.95 0.98
CA TYR A 487 20.14 8.49 -0.24
C TYR A 487 21.16 9.52 -0.71
N ASP A 488 22.34 9.03 -1.10
CA ASP A 488 23.36 9.90 -1.66
C ASP A 488 23.04 10.34 -3.10
N SER A 489 23.79 11.33 -3.58
CA SER A 489 23.63 11.91 -4.90
C SER A 489 23.99 10.97 -6.06
N ALA A 490 24.74 9.89 -5.85
CA ALA A 490 25.02 8.91 -6.91
C ALA A 490 23.78 8.10 -7.25
N PHE A 491 23.08 7.60 -6.21
CA PHE A 491 21.85 6.84 -6.38
C PHE A 491 20.82 7.65 -7.16
N TYR A 492 20.61 8.91 -6.78
CA TYR A 492 19.69 9.79 -7.50
C TYR A 492 20.16 10.05 -8.94
N MET A 493 21.46 10.26 -9.17
CA MET A 493 21.99 10.44 -10.53
C MET A 493 21.94 9.18 -11.42
N SER A 494 21.81 7.98 -10.85
CA SER A 494 21.60 6.73 -11.60
C SER A 494 20.16 6.58 -12.14
N GLN A 495 19.24 7.45 -11.73
CA GLN A 495 17.86 7.51 -12.23
C GLN A 495 17.79 8.48 -13.44
N SER A 496 17.06 8.10 -14.50
CA SER A 496 16.91 8.92 -15.73
C SER A 496 16.29 10.29 -15.50
N ASP A 497 15.42 10.43 -14.50
CA ASP A 497 14.61 11.64 -14.31
C ASP A 497 15.23 12.67 -13.36
N PHE A 498 16.30 12.32 -12.64
CA PHE A 498 16.87 13.18 -11.58
C PHE A 498 17.79 14.30 -12.08
N GLU A 499 18.10 14.33 -13.38
CA GLU A 499 18.83 15.43 -14.01
C GLU A 499 17.91 16.56 -14.50
N LYS A 500 16.58 16.40 -14.40
CA LYS A 500 15.62 17.27 -15.07
C LYS A 500 15.34 18.62 -14.41
N THR A 501 15.95 18.97 -13.28
CA THR A 501 15.89 20.36 -12.80
C THR A 501 17.29 20.91 -12.53
N LYS A 502 17.87 21.50 -13.60
CA LYS A 502 18.85 22.60 -13.46
C LYS A 502 18.35 23.69 -12.50
N ASP A 503 17.03 23.75 -12.28
CA ASP A 503 16.32 24.73 -11.46
C ASP A 503 16.47 24.54 -9.93
N ASP A 504 16.87 23.36 -9.43
CA ASP A 504 16.82 23.08 -7.98
C ASP A 504 18.15 23.23 -7.22
N ASN A 505 19.29 23.43 -7.89
CA ASN A 505 20.63 23.59 -7.28
C ASN A 505 20.90 22.63 -6.07
N GLY A 506 20.56 21.35 -6.25
CA GLY A 506 20.72 20.31 -5.24
C GLY A 506 19.73 20.38 -4.06
N ALA A 507 18.59 21.05 -4.19
CA ALA A 507 17.58 21.15 -3.13
C ALA A 507 17.09 19.78 -2.65
N ALA A 508 17.00 18.77 -3.54
CA ALA A 508 16.62 17.40 -3.19
C ALA A 508 17.53 16.76 -2.12
N TYR A 509 18.75 17.29 -1.96
CA TYR A 509 19.74 16.78 -1.00
C TYR A 509 19.76 17.58 0.30
N ARG A 510 18.91 18.60 0.47
CA ARG A 510 18.84 19.46 1.66
C ARG A 510 17.65 19.04 2.50
N ILE A 511 17.88 18.24 3.54
CA ILE A 511 16.84 17.72 4.42
C ILE A 511 16.89 18.47 5.75
N ASN A 512 15.98 19.43 5.91
CA ASN A 512 15.90 20.26 7.11
C ASN A 512 15.46 19.44 8.33
N ALA A 513 14.41 18.63 8.18
CA ALA A 513 13.82 17.83 9.24
C ALA A 513 13.31 16.48 8.71
N ASP A 514 13.36 15.47 9.57
CA ASP A 514 12.87 14.10 9.27
C ASP A 514 11.41 13.95 9.70
N ILE A 515 11.05 14.59 10.82
CA ILE A 515 9.75 14.50 11.48
C ILE A 515 9.18 15.91 11.70
N ALA A 516 7.89 16.11 11.44
CA ALA A 516 7.16 17.31 11.81
C ALA A 516 6.16 16.99 12.93
N LEU A 517 6.08 17.88 13.92
CA LEU A 517 5.24 17.72 15.11
C LEU A 517 4.50 19.03 15.41
N ASP A 518 3.19 18.97 15.61
CA ASP A 518 2.41 20.13 16.08
C ASP A 518 2.55 20.37 17.60
N ARG A 519 1.95 21.45 18.10
CA ARG A 519 2.05 21.82 19.53
C ARG A 519 1.23 20.92 20.45
N GLN A 520 0.23 20.23 19.92
CA GLN A 520 -0.79 19.48 20.64
C GLN A 520 -0.38 18.02 20.85
N SER A 521 0.46 17.49 19.96
CA SER A 521 0.85 16.09 19.92
C SER A 521 2.01 15.76 20.87
N LYS A 522 2.21 14.45 21.07
CA LYS A 522 3.29 13.87 21.87
C LYS A 522 4.08 12.88 21.02
N LEU A 523 5.39 12.89 21.19
CA LEU A 523 6.31 12.03 20.48
C LEU A 523 7.28 11.38 21.46
N ASN A 524 7.36 10.06 21.46
CA ASN A 524 8.41 9.31 22.15
C ASN A 524 9.36 8.72 21.11
N LEU A 525 10.67 8.85 21.32
CA LEU A 525 11.71 8.28 20.46
C LEU A 525 12.56 7.29 21.25
N SER A 526 12.88 6.15 20.65
CA SER A 526 13.81 5.14 21.16
C SER A 526 14.64 4.61 20.00
N ASN A 527 15.96 4.84 20.01
CA ASN A 527 16.89 4.41 18.96
C ASN A 527 16.46 4.74 17.52
N VAL A 528 15.95 5.95 17.32
CA VAL A 528 15.48 6.45 16.02
C VAL A 528 16.56 7.32 15.40
N TYR A 529 17.13 6.88 14.29
CA TYR A 529 18.31 7.54 13.70
C TYR A 529 18.14 7.82 12.22
N ARG A 530 18.86 8.83 11.75
CA ARG A 530 19.17 9.01 10.34
C ARG A 530 20.35 8.12 9.98
N TYR A 531 20.14 7.27 8.98
CA TYR A 531 21.15 6.39 8.43
C TYR A 531 21.65 6.95 7.11
N TRP A 532 22.97 6.88 6.95
CA TRP A 532 23.60 7.03 5.65
C TRP A 532 23.99 5.66 5.10
N GLY A 533 23.69 5.43 3.83
CA GLY A 533 24.18 4.26 3.10
C GLY A 533 24.15 4.53 1.59
N GLY A 534 25.28 4.28 0.92
CA GLY A 534 25.37 4.28 -0.55
C GLY A 534 24.56 3.15 -1.18
N GLU A 535 25.04 2.51 -2.26
CA GLU A 535 24.28 1.46 -2.98
C GLU A 535 23.95 0.19 -2.15
N GLY A 536 24.48 0.03 -0.93
CA GLY A 536 24.28 -1.15 -0.06
C GLY A 536 23.57 -0.89 1.28
N PHE A 537 23.23 -1.98 1.99
CA PHE A 537 22.61 -1.98 3.34
C PHE A 537 23.62 -2.19 4.48
N SER A 538 24.93 -2.13 4.21
CA SER A 538 25.98 -2.64 5.11
C SER A 538 26.54 -1.63 6.13
N SER A 539 26.23 -0.34 6.03
CA SER A 539 26.77 0.70 6.92
C SER A 539 25.80 1.12 8.02
N MET A 540 26.25 1.05 9.27
CA MET A 540 25.53 1.54 10.46
C MET A 540 26.03 2.93 10.88
N LEU A 541 26.19 3.84 9.92
CA LEU A 541 26.60 5.22 10.19
C LEU A 541 25.35 6.03 10.55
N THR A 542 25.21 6.36 11.83
CA THR A 542 24.02 6.99 12.38
C THR A 542 24.28 8.44 12.76
N CYS A 543 23.33 9.28 12.37
CA CYS A 543 23.17 10.64 12.87
C CYS A 543 21.82 10.74 13.60
N GLY A 544 21.68 11.71 14.48
CA GLY A 544 20.41 12.00 15.13
C GLY A 544 19.40 12.58 14.13
N VAL A 545 18.12 12.40 14.43
CA VAL A 545 17.02 12.96 13.62
C VAL A 545 16.74 14.41 13.98
N HIS A 546 16.18 15.17 13.05
CA HIS A 546 15.66 16.51 13.25
C HIS A 546 14.13 16.49 13.30
N VAL A 547 13.58 17.19 14.30
CA VAL A 547 12.14 17.42 14.45
C VAL A 547 11.86 18.91 14.27
N CYS A 548 10.91 19.27 13.42
CA CYS A 548 10.45 20.65 13.23
C CYS A 548 9.00 20.85 13.70
N GLU A 549 8.60 22.12 13.86
CA GLU A 549 7.22 22.49 14.15
C GLU A 549 6.34 22.32 12.91
N TRP A 550 5.19 21.66 13.07
CA TRP A 550 4.09 21.70 12.10
C TRP A 550 3.20 22.92 12.41
N MET A 551 3.02 23.81 11.45
CA MET A 551 2.26 25.05 11.61
C MET A 551 0.77 24.86 11.25
N ASP A 552 -0.10 25.68 11.82
CA ASP A 552 -1.56 25.60 11.59
C ASP A 552 -1.98 25.83 10.13
N ASP A 553 -1.14 26.50 9.33
CA ASP A 553 -1.33 26.73 7.90
C ASP A 553 -0.83 25.57 7.01
N GLY A 554 -0.35 24.48 7.62
CA GLY A 554 0.21 23.32 6.93
C GLY A 554 1.66 23.49 6.50
N SER A 555 2.31 24.61 6.81
CA SER A 555 3.74 24.82 6.56
C SER A 555 4.62 24.21 7.66
N PHE A 556 5.92 24.09 7.37
CA PHE A 556 6.93 23.61 8.31
C PHE A 556 7.72 24.77 8.89
N GLY A 557 7.82 24.82 10.22
CA GLY A 557 8.69 25.73 10.92
C GLY A 557 10.16 25.28 10.92
N GLU A 558 10.98 26.02 11.66
CA GLU A 558 12.36 25.66 11.91
C GLU A 558 12.50 24.36 12.74
N VAL A 559 13.66 23.70 12.65
CA VAL A 559 14.00 22.58 13.54
C VAL A 559 13.93 23.07 15.00
N LEU A 560 13.29 22.28 15.86
CA LEU A 560 13.13 22.60 17.27
C LEU A 560 14.50 22.81 17.91
N ASP A 561 14.65 23.91 18.65
CA ASP A 561 15.92 24.32 19.27
C ASP A 561 16.55 23.23 20.16
N VAL A 562 15.73 22.37 20.78
CA VAL A 562 16.21 21.25 21.57
C VAL A 562 16.83 20.15 20.69
N PHE A 563 16.31 19.92 19.48
CA PHE A 563 16.89 18.99 18.51
C PHE A 563 18.13 19.55 17.83
N LYS A 564 18.15 20.86 17.51
CA LYS A 564 19.37 21.54 17.04
C LYS A 564 20.56 21.34 18.01
N ARG A 565 20.29 21.20 19.31
CA ARG A 565 21.31 21.06 20.36
C ARG A 565 21.62 19.63 20.79
N PHE A 566 20.60 18.78 20.86
CA PHE A 566 20.71 17.47 21.54
C PHE A 566 20.16 16.31 20.71
N SER A 567 19.94 16.50 19.39
CA SER A 567 19.39 15.46 18.53
C SER A 567 20.12 14.11 18.69
N TYR A 568 21.44 14.11 18.86
CA TYR A 568 22.24 12.89 19.07
C TYR A 568 21.80 12.06 20.30
N ALA A 569 21.40 12.72 21.38
CA ALA A 569 20.91 12.08 22.60
C ALA A 569 19.40 11.81 22.53
N LEU A 570 18.62 12.75 21.99
CA LEU A 570 17.16 12.65 21.89
C LEU A 570 16.71 11.50 20.97
N SER A 571 17.49 11.25 19.91
CA SER A 571 17.31 10.13 18.99
C SER A 571 17.41 8.77 19.68
N ARG A 572 18.24 8.69 20.74
CA ARG A 572 18.42 7.46 21.51
C ARG A 572 17.25 7.20 22.45
N ASN A 573 16.83 8.22 23.20
CA ASN A 573 15.68 8.14 24.08
C ASN A 573 15.18 9.53 24.45
N CYS A 574 13.94 9.86 24.08
CA CYS A 574 13.29 11.07 24.59
C CYS A 574 11.78 10.97 24.59
N GLN A 575 11.17 11.87 25.36
CA GLN A 575 9.74 12.17 25.28
C GLN A 575 9.56 13.66 25.06
N ILE A 576 8.80 14.01 24.02
CA ILE A 576 8.33 15.37 23.74
C ILE A 576 6.85 15.42 24.11
N SER A 577 6.52 16.24 25.11
CA SER A 577 5.14 16.55 25.45
C SER A 577 4.65 17.82 24.77
N THR A 578 3.37 18.13 24.93
CA THR A 578 2.71 19.31 24.36
C THR A 578 3.46 20.62 24.62
N GLY A 579 3.43 21.51 23.64
CA GLY A 579 4.23 22.74 23.62
C GLY A 579 5.74 22.49 23.51
N PHE A 580 6.13 21.38 22.86
CA PHE A 580 7.53 21.00 22.57
C PHE A 580 8.44 20.84 23.80
N LYS A 581 7.87 20.46 24.95
CA LYS A 581 8.66 20.23 26.17
C LYS A 581 9.31 18.85 26.09
N ALA A 582 10.62 18.82 25.88
CA ALA A 582 11.40 17.58 25.86
C ALA A 582 11.86 17.20 27.28
N ASN A 583 11.61 15.94 27.65
CA ASN A 583 12.22 15.26 28.78
C ASN A 583 13.30 14.31 28.25
N MET A 584 14.53 14.45 28.75
CA MET A 584 15.67 13.66 28.33
C MET A 584 16.55 13.34 29.53
N HIS A 585 17.17 12.16 29.50
CA HIS A 585 18.15 11.73 30.49
C HIS A 585 19.26 10.99 29.76
N PHE A 586 20.47 11.50 29.82
CA PHE A 586 21.64 10.80 29.31
C PHE A 586 22.78 10.90 30.33
N GLU A 587 23.38 9.75 30.63
CA GLU A 587 24.62 9.62 31.39
C GLU A 587 25.68 9.14 30.41
N GLU A 588 26.70 9.96 30.18
CA GLU A 588 27.77 9.65 29.22
C GLU A 588 29.05 9.28 29.95
N SER A 589 29.25 7.98 30.19
CA SER A 589 30.59 7.44 30.41
C SER A 589 31.08 6.80 29.11
N GLY A 590 32.14 7.33 28.51
CA GLY A 590 32.85 6.66 27.41
C GLY A 590 32.37 6.96 25.98
N LEU A 591 32.13 8.24 25.64
CA LEU A 591 31.72 8.75 24.32
C LEU A 591 32.58 8.34 23.10
N MET A 592 33.68 7.63 23.33
CA MET A 592 34.76 7.41 22.37
C MET A 592 34.92 5.95 21.91
N ASP A 593 34.23 4.98 22.56
CA ASP A 593 34.36 3.56 22.23
C ASP A 593 33.40 3.14 21.12
N VAL A 594 33.59 3.72 19.93
CA VAL A 594 32.98 3.21 18.69
C VAL A 594 33.95 2.21 18.05
N PRO A 595 33.55 0.95 17.78
CA PRO A 595 34.40 -0.06 17.16
C PRO A 595 35.09 0.47 15.90
N ASP A 596 36.34 0.08 15.66
CA ASP A 596 37.12 0.56 14.51
C ASP A 596 36.59 -0.05 13.19
N PRO A 597 35.97 0.73 12.29
CA PRO A 597 35.51 0.20 11.02
C PRO A 597 36.72 -0.02 10.10
N ARG A 598 36.69 -1.11 9.34
CA ARG A 598 37.68 -1.35 8.27
C ARG A 598 37.32 -0.45 7.08
N PRO A 599 38.19 0.48 6.63
CA PRO A 599 37.91 1.38 5.50
C PRO A 599 37.68 0.62 4.18
N TYR A 600 38.19 -0.61 4.06
CA TYR A 600 38.15 -1.41 2.83
C TYR A 600 36.74 -1.83 2.38
N GLY A 601 35.76 -1.92 3.29
CA GLY A 601 34.36 -2.22 2.92
C GLY A 601 33.59 -0.99 2.40
N MET A 602 34.20 0.20 2.50
CA MET A 602 33.58 1.51 2.27
C MET A 602 33.98 2.11 0.90
N LEU A 603 34.75 1.37 0.10
CA LEU A 603 35.33 1.78 -1.18
C LEU A 603 34.34 1.83 -2.36
N ASN A 604 33.03 1.87 -2.11
CA ASN A 604 32.01 1.71 -3.15
C ASN A 604 30.84 2.71 -3.10
N ALA A 605 31.05 3.98 -2.72
CA ALA A 605 29.99 4.98 -2.85
C ALA A 605 30.51 6.30 -3.42
N GLY A 606 30.39 6.42 -4.75
CA GLY A 606 30.60 7.63 -5.51
C GLY A 606 29.58 8.71 -5.18
N VAL A 607 29.65 9.34 -4.01
CA VAL A 607 28.85 10.55 -3.75
C VAL A 607 29.21 11.60 -4.80
N ALA A 608 28.20 12.21 -5.41
CA ALA A 608 28.38 13.25 -6.41
C ALA A 608 28.42 14.64 -5.75
N TRP A 609 29.35 15.47 -6.20
CA TRP A 609 29.31 16.91 -5.93
C TRP A 609 28.25 17.57 -6.82
N VAL A 610 27.28 18.23 -6.19
CA VAL A 610 26.07 18.78 -6.84
C VAL A 610 25.91 20.29 -6.63
N LEU A 611 26.83 20.95 -5.92
CA LEU A 611 26.80 22.40 -5.76
C LEU A 611 27.04 23.10 -7.09
N MET A 612 26.14 24.01 -7.45
CA MET A 612 26.25 24.85 -8.65
C MET A 612 26.10 26.34 -8.31
N TYR A 613 26.70 27.20 -9.14
CA TYR A 613 26.49 28.65 -9.12
C TYR A 613 25.80 29.12 -10.40
N ASP A 614 24.97 30.16 -10.27
CA ASP A 614 24.37 30.86 -11.41
C ASP A 614 25.48 31.67 -12.11
N THR A 615 25.73 31.38 -13.38
CA THR A 615 26.75 32.07 -14.17
C THR A 615 26.34 33.50 -14.53
N GLY A 616 25.07 33.85 -14.36
CA GLY A 616 24.47 35.11 -14.83
C GLY A 616 24.17 35.11 -16.34
N GLU A 617 24.48 34.04 -17.05
CA GLU A 617 24.16 33.84 -18.46
C GLU A 617 22.83 33.08 -18.63
N THR A 618 22.20 33.20 -19.79
CA THR A 618 21.07 32.35 -20.19
C THR A 618 21.46 31.46 -21.37
N ASP A 619 20.95 30.24 -21.43
CA ASP A 619 21.10 29.38 -22.59
C ASP A 619 20.24 29.86 -23.78
N ASN A 620 20.34 29.17 -24.92
CA ASN A 620 19.65 29.53 -26.16
C ASN A 620 18.11 29.44 -26.04
N GLU A 621 17.59 28.86 -24.96
CA GLU A 621 16.17 28.72 -24.64
C GLU A 621 15.70 29.75 -23.61
N GLY A 622 16.61 30.61 -23.11
CA GLY A 622 16.34 31.66 -22.13
C GLY A 622 16.42 31.21 -20.67
N ASN A 623 16.87 29.98 -20.40
CA ASN A 623 17.01 29.46 -19.04
C ASN A 623 18.34 29.91 -18.43
N LYS A 624 18.37 30.15 -17.12
CA LYS A 624 19.61 30.47 -16.40
C LYS A 624 20.63 29.34 -16.56
N LYS A 625 21.87 29.71 -16.83
CA LYS A 625 22.98 28.77 -16.96
C LYS A 625 23.68 28.62 -15.61
N TYR A 626 23.80 27.39 -15.16
CA TYR A 626 24.51 27.02 -13.93
C TYR A 626 25.78 26.25 -14.25
N GLU A 627 26.83 26.47 -13.47
CA GLU A 627 28.10 25.74 -13.56
C GLU A 627 28.44 25.11 -12.20
N LYS A 628 29.10 23.94 -12.21
CA LYS A 628 29.51 23.26 -10.97
C LYS A 628 30.51 24.13 -10.23
N ASP A 629 30.25 24.37 -8.94
CA ASP A 629 31.17 25.10 -8.09
C ASP A 629 32.29 24.16 -7.62
N VAL A 630 33.38 24.13 -8.38
CA VAL A 630 34.56 23.30 -8.11
C VAL A 630 35.69 24.13 -7.52
N GLY A 631 36.59 23.49 -6.76
CA GLY A 631 37.72 24.16 -6.13
C GLY A 631 38.45 23.32 -5.09
N THR A 632 39.43 23.92 -4.43
CA THR A 632 40.11 23.32 -3.28
C THR A 632 39.40 23.75 -2.01
N TYR A 633 39.03 22.78 -1.17
CA TYR A 633 38.30 22.98 0.08
C TYR A 633 39.08 22.41 1.26
N THR A 634 38.97 23.10 2.38
CA THR A 634 39.47 22.68 3.70
C THR A 634 38.32 22.63 4.70
N TYR A 635 38.41 21.73 5.67
CA TYR A 635 37.36 21.50 6.67
C TYR A 635 37.91 21.61 8.09
N GLU A 636 37.15 22.30 8.95
CA GLU A 636 37.44 22.41 10.37
C GLU A 636 36.19 22.07 11.19
N CYS A 637 36.34 21.63 12.44
CA CYS A 637 35.20 21.33 13.30
C CYS A 637 35.37 21.70 14.77
N GLN A 638 34.24 21.77 15.47
CA GLN A 638 34.15 21.76 16.93
C GLN A 638 33.03 20.82 17.39
N LEU A 639 33.23 20.14 18.53
CA LEU A 639 32.20 19.33 19.16
C LEU A 639 31.38 20.19 20.11
N LEU A 640 30.07 20.24 19.88
CA LEU A 640 29.08 20.97 20.66
C LEU A 640 28.22 19.97 21.44
N LEU A 641 28.26 20.08 22.77
CA LEU A 641 27.38 19.34 23.66
C LEU A 641 26.12 20.15 23.98
N ASP A 642 26.28 21.46 24.26
CA ASP A 642 25.18 22.45 24.36
C ASP A 642 25.65 23.78 23.76
N SER A 643 25.23 24.07 22.53
CA SER A 643 25.64 25.29 21.82
C SER A 643 25.19 26.58 22.52
N LYS A 644 24.06 26.58 23.24
CA LYS A 644 23.54 27.77 23.93
C LYS A 644 24.36 28.15 25.15
N ARG A 645 24.83 27.14 25.89
CA ARG A 645 25.73 27.34 27.04
C ARG A 645 27.20 27.42 26.63
N GLY A 646 27.49 27.25 25.33
CA GLY A 646 28.83 27.12 24.82
C GLY A 646 29.58 25.97 25.49
N ILE A 647 28.94 24.81 25.66
CA ILE A 647 29.58 23.63 26.26
C ILE A 647 29.96 22.69 25.13
N GLY A 648 31.20 22.23 25.14
CA GLY A 648 31.72 21.38 24.09
C GLY A 648 33.17 21.00 24.35
N TRP A 649 33.78 20.33 23.37
CA TRP A 649 35.14 19.85 23.47
C TRP A 649 35.95 20.23 22.23
N THR A 650 37.20 20.64 22.45
CA THR A 650 38.22 20.82 21.41
C THR A 650 39.47 20.06 21.82
N TYR A 651 40.14 19.46 20.84
CA TYR A 651 41.32 18.62 21.09
C TYR A 651 42.56 19.43 21.52
N ASP A 652 42.68 20.70 21.10
CA ASP A 652 43.77 21.60 21.50
C ASP A 652 43.27 22.60 22.56
N ASP A 653 44.16 23.01 23.47
CA ASP A 653 43.87 23.98 24.54
C ASP A 653 43.61 25.38 23.97
N LYS A 654 43.94 25.61 22.70
CA LYS A 654 43.62 26.82 21.93
C LYS A 654 42.12 26.91 21.64
N GLN A 655 41.57 28.12 21.67
CA GLN A 655 40.13 28.40 21.48
C GLN A 655 39.68 28.27 20.01
N THR A 656 40.26 27.34 19.23
CA THR A 656 40.12 27.29 17.78
C THR A 656 39.52 25.97 17.30
N MET A 657 38.81 26.01 16.18
CA MET A 657 38.32 24.82 15.46
C MET A 657 39.47 23.86 15.14
N ARG A 658 39.18 22.56 15.02
CA ARG A 658 40.14 21.50 14.67
C ARG A 658 40.05 21.16 13.18
N ASN A 659 41.17 21.05 12.48
CA ASN A 659 41.18 20.54 11.10
C ASN A 659 40.66 19.09 11.03
N LEU A 660 39.76 18.83 10.08
CA LEU A 660 39.25 17.50 9.81
C LEU A 660 40.01 16.85 8.64
N PRO A 661 40.56 15.64 8.83
CA PRO A 661 41.17 14.91 7.73
C PRO A 661 40.11 14.47 6.72
N ILE A 662 40.50 14.47 5.45
CA ILE A 662 39.65 14.13 4.32
C ILE A 662 40.21 12.86 3.69
N TRP A 663 39.36 11.88 3.38
CA TRP A 663 39.77 10.71 2.63
C TRP A 663 39.67 10.99 1.12
N ASN A 664 40.78 10.96 0.39
CA ASN A 664 40.79 11.22 -1.06
C ASN A 664 40.74 9.96 -1.95
N GLY A 665 40.67 8.77 -1.34
CA GLY A 665 40.74 7.48 -2.04
C GLY A 665 42.05 6.73 -1.80
N ASP A 666 43.17 7.44 -1.65
CA ASP A 666 44.51 6.89 -1.47
C ASP A 666 45.05 7.09 -0.04
N GLY A 667 44.51 8.06 0.70
CA GLY A 667 44.90 8.38 2.06
C GLY A 667 44.12 9.55 2.66
N PHE A 668 44.54 9.96 3.86
CA PHE A 668 44.02 11.15 4.53
C PHE A 668 44.83 12.39 4.16
N VAL A 669 44.14 13.47 3.80
CA VAL A 669 44.71 14.77 3.40
C VAL A 669 44.03 15.92 4.16
N ASP A 670 44.70 17.08 4.26
CA ASP A 670 44.18 18.27 4.95
C ASP A 670 43.33 19.19 4.04
N GLU A 671 43.52 19.09 2.72
CA GLU A 671 42.76 19.81 1.70
C GLU A 671 42.38 18.87 0.55
N VAL A 672 41.24 19.12 -0.09
CA VAL A 672 40.75 18.31 -1.22
C VAL A 672 40.38 19.21 -2.38
N THR A 673 40.86 18.89 -3.59
CA THR A 673 40.41 19.55 -4.81
C THR A 673 39.26 18.78 -5.44
N VAL A 674 38.06 19.36 -5.37
CA VAL A 674 36.85 18.81 -5.98
C VAL A 674 36.87 19.14 -7.46
N ARG A 675 37.35 18.22 -8.29
CA ARG A 675 37.32 18.29 -9.76
C ARG A 675 37.36 16.92 -10.45
N ASP A 676 37.67 15.88 -9.69
CA ASP A 676 37.85 14.53 -10.22
C ASP A 676 36.50 13.93 -10.58
N GLU A 677 36.42 13.34 -11.77
CA GLU A 677 35.19 12.75 -12.30
C GLU A 677 35.19 11.22 -12.21
N PHE A 678 33.99 10.64 -12.12
CA PHE A 678 33.73 9.22 -12.30
C PHE A 678 32.47 9.03 -13.15
N SER A 679 32.37 7.88 -13.83
CA SER A 679 31.22 7.58 -14.67
C SER A 679 30.13 6.85 -13.88
N VAL A 680 28.89 7.32 -14.00
CA VAL A 680 27.70 6.67 -13.44
C VAL A 680 26.86 6.12 -14.59
N SER A 681 26.52 4.83 -14.52
CA SER A 681 25.54 4.21 -15.41
C SER A 681 24.12 4.55 -14.97
N TYR A 682 23.25 4.83 -15.93
CA TYR A 682 21.82 5.04 -15.71
C TYR A 682 21.02 4.40 -16.84
N ILE A 683 19.77 4.04 -16.55
CA ILE A 683 18.85 3.49 -17.56
C ILE A 683 17.97 4.62 -18.08
N ASP A 684 18.02 4.86 -19.38
CA ASP A 684 17.18 5.85 -20.07
C ASP A 684 16.65 5.24 -21.36
N ASP A 685 15.34 5.36 -21.61
CA ASP A 685 14.64 4.65 -22.70
C ASP A 685 14.96 3.14 -22.78
N LYS A 686 15.15 2.49 -21.63
CA LYS A 686 15.57 1.07 -21.49
C LYS A 686 16.95 0.76 -22.07
N GLN A 687 17.79 1.78 -22.29
CA GLN A 687 19.19 1.63 -22.65
C GLN A 687 20.08 2.10 -21.50
N GLU A 688 21.18 1.39 -21.27
CA GLU A 688 22.20 1.84 -20.33
C GLU A 688 23.01 2.97 -20.97
N LYS A 689 23.06 4.12 -20.32
CA LYS A 689 23.87 5.27 -20.68
C LYS A 689 24.83 5.58 -19.54
N THR A 690 25.93 6.26 -19.83
CA THR A 690 26.93 6.67 -18.84
C THR A 690 27.08 8.19 -18.84
N ARG A 691 27.20 8.79 -17.66
CA ARG A 691 27.50 10.23 -17.51
C ARG A 691 28.66 10.47 -16.55
N SER A 692 29.44 11.52 -16.78
CA SER A 692 30.53 11.92 -15.88
C SER A 692 30.03 12.78 -14.73
N VAL A 693 30.43 12.43 -13.52
CA VAL A 693 30.00 13.06 -12.27
C VAL A 693 31.22 13.42 -11.45
N VAL A 694 31.23 14.61 -10.84
CA VAL A 694 32.36 15.05 -10.00
C VAL A 694 32.21 14.38 -8.63
N LYS A 695 33.30 13.83 -8.09
CA LYS A 695 33.31 13.18 -6.77
C LYS A 695 33.06 14.19 -5.66
N GLY A 696 32.18 13.83 -4.73
CA GLY A 696 31.97 14.50 -3.46
C GLY A 696 33.11 14.21 -2.47
N VAL A 697 32.96 14.71 -1.24
CA VAL A 697 34.02 14.68 -0.23
C VAL A 697 33.65 13.75 0.93
N LEU A 698 34.58 12.88 1.31
CA LEU A 698 34.45 12.02 2.49
C LEU A 698 35.24 12.60 3.66
N ILE A 699 34.51 13.15 4.63
CA ILE A 699 35.06 13.77 5.83
C ILE A 699 35.21 12.71 6.91
N ALA A 700 36.41 12.56 7.45
CA ALA A 700 36.66 11.64 8.55
C ALA A 700 36.54 12.37 9.88
N LEU A 701 35.64 11.89 10.73
CA LEU A 701 35.41 12.42 12.06
C LEU A 701 36.25 11.67 13.10
N PRO A 702 36.70 12.36 14.17
CA PRO A 702 37.08 11.67 15.39
C PRO A 702 35.88 10.83 15.89
N CYS A 703 36.13 9.73 16.62
CA CYS A 703 35.05 9.05 17.34
C CYS A 703 34.35 10.07 18.24
N VAL A 704 33.11 10.42 17.96
CA VAL A 704 32.36 11.42 18.73
C VAL A 704 30.90 11.03 18.79
N TYR A 705 30.25 11.43 19.88
CA TYR A 705 28.82 11.37 20.07
C TYR A 705 28.41 12.76 20.56
N GLY A 706 27.65 13.50 19.75
CA GLY A 706 27.40 14.93 19.97
C GLY A 706 27.14 15.70 18.67
N VAL A 707 26.83 16.99 18.77
CA VAL A 707 26.69 17.84 17.57
C VAL A 707 28.05 18.30 17.11
N VAL A 708 28.46 17.93 15.90
CA VAL A 708 29.70 18.41 15.29
C VAL A 708 29.37 19.59 14.39
N ARG A 709 29.84 20.79 14.73
CA ARG A 709 29.84 21.92 13.80
C ARG A 709 31.02 21.77 12.87
N ILE A 710 30.76 21.68 11.58
CA ILE A 710 31.77 21.61 10.52
C ILE A 710 31.75 22.93 9.78
N LYS A 711 32.92 23.51 9.53
CA LYS A 711 33.13 24.69 8.71
C LYS A 711 33.89 24.27 7.45
N ARG A 712 33.41 24.71 6.29
CA ARG A 712 34.06 24.53 5.00
C ARG A 712 34.56 25.88 4.50
N MET A 713 35.80 25.90 4.03
CA MET A 713 36.42 27.08 3.41
C MET A 713 36.95 26.72 2.03
N LYS A 714 36.59 27.52 1.02
CA LYS A 714 37.20 27.46 -0.30
C LYS A 714 38.53 28.22 -0.29
N SER A 715 39.56 27.67 -0.93
CA SER A 715 40.92 28.25 -0.94
C SER A 715 41.00 29.68 -1.50
N THR A 716 40.02 30.10 -2.31
CA THR A 716 39.93 31.47 -2.85
C THR A 716 39.41 32.47 -1.82
N GLY A 717 38.82 32.00 -0.71
CA GLY A 717 38.20 32.83 0.33
C GLY A 717 36.75 33.24 0.04
N ASP A 718 36.23 32.92 -1.15
CA ASP A 718 34.93 33.42 -1.62
C ASP A 718 33.71 32.61 -1.14
N ASP A 719 33.92 31.40 -0.60
CA ASP A 719 32.85 30.55 -0.03
C ASP A 719 33.28 30.00 1.34
N CYS A 720 32.59 30.46 2.39
CA CYS A 720 32.76 30.00 3.76
C CYS A 720 31.40 29.63 4.34
N ARG A 721 31.24 28.36 4.73
CA ARG A 721 29.97 27.77 5.15
C ARG A 721 30.13 26.98 6.45
N TYR A 722 29.04 26.78 7.18
CA TYR A 722 29.01 25.81 8.28
C TYR A 722 27.78 24.91 8.26
N VAL A 723 27.87 23.77 8.93
CA VAL A 723 26.78 22.82 9.16
C VAL A 723 26.92 22.19 10.55
N ASP A 724 25.80 21.96 11.22
CA ASP A 724 25.74 21.23 12.48
C ASP A 724 25.19 19.83 12.23
N VAL A 725 25.99 18.80 12.52
CA VAL A 725 25.61 17.40 12.30
C VAL A 725 25.51 16.68 13.66
N PRO A 726 24.34 16.15 14.05
CA PRO A 726 24.19 15.36 15.27
C PRO A 726 24.76 13.96 15.07
N VAL A 727 26.01 13.73 15.46
CA VAL A 727 26.70 12.46 15.22
C VAL A 727 26.38 11.46 16.34
N CYS A 728 25.91 10.26 15.96
CA CYS A 728 25.56 9.17 16.88
C CYS A 728 26.49 7.95 16.73
N GLY A 729 27.78 8.19 16.47
CA GLY A 729 28.77 7.14 16.22
C GLY A 729 29.22 7.02 14.75
N ALA A 730 28.73 7.88 13.85
CA ALA A 730 29.30 7.97 12.51
C ALA A 730 30.77 8.46 12.55
N LYS A 731 31.67 7.72 11.91
CA LYS A 731 33.09 8.11 11.75
C LYS A 731 33.39 8.81 10.43
N PHE A 732 32.46 8.73 9.50
CA PHE A 732 32.59 9.29 8.17
C PHE A 732 31.31 10.01 7.81
N LEU A 733 31.44 11.19 7.23
CA LEU A 733 30.34 11.98 6.70
C LEU A 733 30.63 12.35 5.25
N TYR A 734 29.60 12.38 4.43
CA TYR A 734 29.73 12.73 3.01
C TYR A 734 29.19 14.13 2.76
N ASP A 735 30.02 14.98 2.16
CA ASP A 735 29.67 16.29 1.65
C ASP A 735 29.48 16.22 0.13
N ASN A 736 28.29 16.62 -0.34
CA ASN A 736 27.94 16.72 -1.75
C ASN A 736 28.02 18.17 -2.27
N GLY A 737 28.49 19.11 -1.45
CA GLY A 737 28.62 20.52 -1.76
C GLY A 737 27.44 21.38 -1.26
N VAL A 738 26.23 20.81 -1.12
CA VAL A 738 25.02 21.52 -0.66
C VAL A 738 24.55 21.06 0.72
N SER A 739 24.93 19.86 1.15
CA SER A 739 24.67 19.28 2.46
C SER A 739 25.73 18.25 2.86
N VAL A 740 25.81 17.99 4.17
CA VAL A 740 26.58 16.87 4.74
C VAL A 740 25.60 15.83 5.24
N CYS A 741 25.56 14.64 4.62
CA CYS A 741 24.57 13.59 4.95
C CYS A 741 23.11 14.09 5.03
N GLY A 742 22.75 15.02 4.14
CA GLY A 742 21.42 15.65 4.11
C GLY A 742 21.28 16.91 4.97
N PHE A 743 22.16 17.15 5.93
CA PHE A 743 22.14 18.37 6.75
C PHE A 743 22.68 19.57 5.93
N PRO A 744 21.88 20.62 5.68
CA PRO A 744 22.23 21.67 4.74
C PRO A 744 23.35 22.59 5.24
N TRP A 745 24.23 23.00 4.33
CA TRP A 745 25.19 24.08 4.58
C TRP A 745 24.48 25.42 4.78
N GLN A 746 25.03 26.25 5.67
CA GLN A 746 24.56 27.59 5.99
C GLN A 746 25.69 28.61 5.77
N ASP A 747 25.34 29.87 5.50
CA ASP A 747 26.31 30.97 5.44
C ASP A 747 27.06 31.10 6.77
N TYR A 748 28.38 31.23 6.71
CA TYR A 748 29.20 31.43 7.91
C TYR A 748 29.50 32.91 8.14
N THR A 749 29.23 33.40 9.34
CA THR A 749 29.68 34.70 9.84
C THR A 749 30.63 34.53 11.01
N HIS A 750 31.51 35.50 11.25
CA HIS A 750 32.49 35.42 12.36
C HIS A 750 31.82 35.38 13.75
N ASN A 751 30.54 35.78 13.85
CA ASN A 751 29.74 35.67 15.08
C ASN A 751 29.24 34.25 15.35
N ASP A 752 29.40 33.31 14.41
CA ASP A 752 28.99 31.91 14.55
C ASP A 752 30.04 31.03 15.26
N GLU A 753 31.21 31.58 15.60
CA GLU A 753 32.20 30.91 16.46
C GLU A 753 31.73 30.92 17.92
N ILE A 754 31.54 29.72 18.48
CA ILE A 754 31.09 29.56 19.85
C ILE A 754 32.32 29.41 20.74
N THR A 755 32.49 30.32 21.71
CA THR A 755 33.52 30.14 22.75
C THR A 755 33.10 29.02 23.70
N LEU A 756 33.92 27.97 23.82
CA LEU A 756 33.58 26.77 24.58
C LEU A 756 34.07 26.78 26.03
N ASN A 757 33.20 26.41 26.96
CA ASN A 757 33.51 25.94 28.31
C ASN A 757 34.04 24.50 28.23
N LYS A 758 35.37 24.32 28.34
CA LYS A 758 36.05 23.03 28.18
C LYS A 758 35.96 22.15 29.44
N GLY A 759 36.51 20.93 29.41
CA GLY A 759 36.69 20.10 30.62
C GLY A 759 35.41 19.59 31.28
N VAL A 760 34.29 19.59 30.56
CA VAL A 760 33.05 18.90 30.93
C VAL A 760 33.15 17.46 30.44
N ASP A 761 33.00 16.51 31.36
CA ASP A 761 33.08 15.07 31.09
C ASP A 761 31.71 14.50 30.71
N SER A 762 30.66 14.93 31.40
CA SER A 762 29.28 14.58 31.07
C SER A 762 28.28 15.68 31.47
N VAL A 763 27.12 15.65 30.82
CA VAL A 763 26.04 16.62 31.00
C VAL A 763 24.72 15.88 31.17
N GLU A 764 23.92 16.27 32.16
CA GLU A 764 22.53 15.84 32.32
C GLU A 764 21.62 17.05 32.13
N ILE A 765 20.59 16.99 31.29
CA ILE A 765 19.72 18.14 31.02
C ILE A 765 18.25 17.74 31.20
N SER A 766 17.52 18.47 32.04
CA SER A 766 16.09 18.26 32.27
C SER A 766 15.32 19.57 32.21
N ALA A 767 14.34 19.68 31.29
CA ALA A 767 13.42 20.80 31.04
C ALA A 767 14.06 22.17 30.72
N SER A 768 14.98 22.64 31.57
CA SER A 768 15.79 23.86 31.38
C SER A 768 17.10 23.86 32.17
N ARG A 769 17.28 22.92 33.10
CA ARG A 769 18.42 22.81 34.02
C ARG A 769 19.45 21.83 33.47
N ALA A 770 20.72 22.23 33.51
CA ALA A 770 21.85 21.36 33.25
C ALA A 770 22.54 20.95 34.57
N LYS A 771 22.95 19.69 34.69
CA LYS A 771 23.94 19.24 35.65
C LYS A 771 25.22 18.88 34.89
N LEU A 772 26.32 19.51 35.22
CA LEU A 772 27.61 19.31 34.57
C LEU A 772 28.53 18.55 35.50
N TYR A 773 29.22 17.54 34.99
CA TYR A 773 30.31 16.86 35.69
C TYR A 773 31.60 17.27 35.01
N ALA A 774 32.47 17.98 35.73
CA ALA A 774 33.61 18.66 35.10
C ALA A 774 34.88 18.67 35.95
N ASN A 775 36.01 18.82 35.27
CA ASN A 775 37.33 18.97 35.88
C ASN A 775 37.74 20.44 36.09
N GLN A 776 36.94 21.40 35.59
CA GLN A 776 37.18 22.83 35.73
C GLN A 776 36.19 23.51 36.68
N SER A 777 36.55 24.68 37.20
CA SER A 777 35.81 25.38 38.26
C SER A 777 35.04 26.62 37.79
N VAL A 778 35.22 27.11 36.56
CA VAL A 778 34.61 28.35 36.07
C VAL A 778 33.89 28.08 34.75
N PHE A 779 32.62 28.46 34.70
CA PHE A 779 31.75 28.31 33.52
C PHE A 779 31.09 29.63 33.19
N LYS A 780 31.00 29.96 31.90
CA LYS A 780 30.22 31.10 31.39
C LYS A 780 28.86 30.64 30.92
N ASN A 781 27.89 31.56 30.87
CA ASN A 781 26.55 31.33 30.29
C ASN A 781 25.72 30.21 30.96
N LEU A 782 26.02 29.87 32.22
CA LEU A 782 25.17 29.02 33.03
C LEU A 782 24.03 29.82 33.65
N LYS A 783 22.88 29.16 33.82
CA LYS A 783 21.75 29.73 34.54
C LYS A 783 21.89 29.47 36.03
N SER A 784 21.15 30.22 36.84
CA SER A 784 21.19 30.09 38.31
C SER A 784 20.69 28.72 38.80
N GLU A 785 19.84 28.05 38.02
CA GLU A 785 19.36 26.69 38.29
C GLU A 785 20.31 25.57 37.86
N ASP A 786 21.37 25.86 37.08
CA ASP A 786 22.34 24.88 36.62
C ASP A 786 23.30 24.47 37.75
N VAL A 787 23.71 23.20 37.78
CA VAL A 787 24.55 22.64 38.85
C VAL A 787 25.85 22.07 38.27
N VAL A 788 26.99 22.34 38.91
CA VAL A 788 28.29 21.79 38.51
C VAL A 788 28.88 20.92 39.62
N TYR A 789 29.22 19.68 39.29
CA TYR A 789 29.93 18.74 40.14
C TYR A 789 31.38 18.62 39.69
N LYS A 790 32.32 18.90 40.60
CA LYS A 790 33.75 18.71 40.34
C LYS A 790 34.14 17.24 40.48
N LEU A 791 34.75 16.66 39.45
CA LEU A 791 35.29 15.31 39.49
C LEU A 791 36.60 15.28 40.31
N GLY A 792 36.77 14.29 41.20
CA GLY A 792 37.99 14.08 41.99
C GLY A 792 37.89 14.36 43.50
N ASP A 793 36.95 15.20 43.94
CA ASP A 793 36.71 15.49 45.37
C ASP A 793 35.22 15.26 45.69
N LYS A 794 34.88 14.07 46.24
CA LYS A 794 33.51 13.61 46.63
C LYS A 794 32.41 14.67 46.42
N TYR A 795 31.83 14.72 45.20
CA TYR A 795 30.65 15.50 44.82
C TYR A 795 30.51 16.87 45.50
N THR A 796 31.55 17.71 45.45
CA THR A 796 31.41 19.10 45.90
C THR A 796 30.58 19.88 44.89
N LEU A 797 29.41 20.37 45.31
CA LEU A 797 28.58 21.28 44.53
C LEU A 797 29.32 22.63 44.41
N ILE A 798 29.63 23.05 43.19
CA ILE A 798 30.11 24.41 42.94
C ILE A 798 28.86 25.30 42.88
N ASP A 799 28.67 26.15 43.88
CA ASP A 799 27.65 27.20 43.83
C ASP A 799 28.15 28.29 42.87
N ASN A 800 27.51 28.40 41.70
CA ASN A 800 27.88 29.36 40.66
C ASN A 800 27.66 30.83 41.06
N ASN A 801 27.16 31.12 42.27
CA ASN A 801 26.93 32.47 42.77
C ASN A 801 28.06 33.06 43.63
N LYS A 802 29.25 32.43 43.73
CA LYS A 802 30.41 33.02 44.45
C LYS A 802 31.76 32.78 43.79
#